data_AF-A0A7I8VEH3-F1
#
_entry.id   AF-A0A7I8VEH3-F1
#
_cell.length_a   1.000
_cell.length_b   1.000
_cell.length_c   1.000
_cell.angle_alpha   90.00
_cell.angle_beta   90.00
_cell.angle_gamma   90.00
#
_symmetry.space_group_name_H-M   'P 1'
#
loop_
_entity.id
_entity.type
_entity.pdbx_description
1 polymer ?
#
loop_
_entity_poly.entity_id
_entity_poly.type
_entity_poly.pdbx_seq_one_letter_code
_entity_poly.pdbx_strand_id
1 'polypeptide(L)'
;MSPIHKEAARILKLIDQQKGSVKNLVLNSECKKKKPLYALVCETLKNREILDEIATKTNIQKHEKSISEVYLCRVVLYDYLFGRGLAKGKLKDAVLKHKASLKAQLARIKVKKNVSSNKELLKSSTKSISLPKYIRVNTLKTTNEEVMKHFQRDGYKFIFQQSDSYENFIKSVKSLKSKEFTRDIYVENLLIFPGSTDLHDHILYETGHLIIQDKASCIPAFVLSPPAGSHVIDCCAAPGNKTSHLAAIMKDKGIIYAFDKDMKRFSTMNTQLMKAGISCVKPKLGDFLEEDPADKKYSNVKYILCDPSCSGSGIVSRMDELTNDDKSDSKERLEKLAAFQKKILLKALSFPKVEKVVYSTCSVHEVENEGVVREVLKEVEDKFELATIDISRADASCFIRLSAKTDEVLLKLLEGLQTQDGNEATEQAHFQYVSAIPRLGIGMDASITPIRHGGLSLVQTTDFFYPLVDDPYMMGKITCSNVLSDLYAMGVTECDNMLMLLAISQKMTEKERDIVIPLIIRGFKDQAEDAGTSVTGGQTVLNPWMTIGGVATSICQPNEFIMPDNAMVGDVLVLTKPLGTQVAVNAHQWLDHPERWNRIKLVVSEDDVHKAYQRAMFSMARLNRTAARLMHKYNAHGATDITGFGLLGHAKNMARVQKNEVGFVIHNLPVIAKMAAVAKACGNMFGLLQGTSAETSGGLMIALPREQAAAFCKDIEKTEGYQAWIVGIVEKGNRTARIIDKPRVIEVPAKEKDNELW
;
A
#
# COMPACT_ATOMS: atom_id res chain seq x y z
N MET A 1 5.52 -30.15 -31.04
CA MET A 1 5.83 -28.77 -31.49
C MET A 1 6.06 -27.93 -30.24
N SER A 2 7.06 -27.04 -30.21
CA SER A 2 7.34 -26.24 -29.01
C SER A 2 6.21 -25.22 -28.77
N PRO A 3 5.46 -25.29 -27.66
CA PRO A 3 4.30 -24.41 -27.40
C PRO A 3 4.63 -22.92 -27.44
N ILE A 4 5.85 -22.53 -27.05
CA ILE A 4 6.27 -21.12 -26.99
C ILE A 4 6.48 -20.48 -28.37
N HIS A 5 6.89 -21.25 -29.38
CA HIS A 5 7.18 -20.71 -30.72
C HIS A 5 5.89 -20.37 -31.48
N LYS A 6 4.88 -21.24 -31.35
CA LYS A 6 3.54 -20.97 -31.91
C LYS A 6 2.90 -19.75 -31.28
N GLU A 7 3.06 -19.61 -29.96
CA GLU A 7 2.49 -18.48 -29.25
C GLU A 7 3.20 -17.17 -29.60
N ALA A 8 4.53 -17.19 -29.73
CA ALA A 8 5.28 -16.03 -30.22
C ALA A 8 4.82 -15.60 -31.63
N ALA A 9 4.65 -16.57 -32.55
CA ALA A 9 4.15 -16.31 -33.89
C ALA A 9 2.74 -15.70 -33.89
N ARG A 10 1.83 -16.23 -33.07
CA ARG A 10 0.49 -15.69 -32.88
C ARG A 10 0.53 -14.23 -32.41
N ILE A 11 1.40 -13.92 -31.45
CA ILE A 11 1.55 -12.56 -30.92
C ILE A 11 2.10 -11.60 -31.99
N LEU A 12 3.12 -12.00 -32.74
CA LEU A 12 3.65 -11.18 -33.84
C LEU A 12 2.57 -10.83 -34.86
N LYS A 13 1.72 -11.81 -35.22
CA LYS A 13 0.58 -11.58 -36.11
C LYS A 13 -0.42 -10.56 -35.54
N LEU A 14 -0.69 -10.61 -34.24
CA LEU A 14 -1.59 -9.66 -33.58
C LEU A 14 -1.00 -8.24 -33.49
N ILE A 15 0.33 -8.13 -33.39
CA ILE A 15 1.04 -6.85 -33.39
C ILE A 15 0.94 -6.20 -34.77
N ASP A 16 1.21 -6.93 -35.85
CA ASP A 16 1.06 -6.42 -37.21
C ASP A 16 -0.40 -6.04 -37.53
N GLN A 17 -1.38 -6.69 -36.89
CA GLN A 17 -2.80 -6.34 -36.96
C GLN A 17 -3.22 -5.19 -36.02
N GLN A 18 -2.27 -4.56 -35.33
CA GLN A 18 -2.49 -3.48 -34.35
C GLN A 18 -3.48 -3.83 -33.23
N LYS A 19 -3.62 -5.12 -32.88
CA LYS A 19 -4.57 -5.60 -31.85
C LYS A 19 -4.06 -5.43 -30.40
N GLY A 20 -2.92 -4.78 -30.21
CA GLY A 20 -2.38 -4.44 -28.90
C GLY A 20 -0.85 -4.34 -28.87
N SER A 21 -0.32 -3.80 -27.77
CA SER A 21 1.13 -3.72 -27.55
C SER A 21 1.75 -5.07 -27.24
N VAL A 22 3.04 -5.23 -27.55
CA VAL A 22 3.82 -6.46 -27.29
C VAL A 22 3.64 -6.96 -25.86
N LYS A 23 3.73 -6.04 -24.87
CA LYS A 23 3.62 -6.37 -23.45
C LYS A 23 2.24 -6.91 -23.08
N ASN A 24 1.17 -6.27 -23.58
CA ASN A 24 -0.21 -6.67 -23.31
C ASN A 24 -0.53 -8.04 -23.93
N LEU A 25 -0.14 -8.25 -25.18
CA LEU A 25 -0.38 -9.51 -25.89
C LEU A 25 0.37 -10.70 -25.26
N VAL A 26 1.59 -10.47 -24.77
CA VAL A 26 2.34 -11.51 -24.03
C VAL A 26 1.71 -11.80 -22.66
N LEU A 27 1.27 -10.78 -21.92
CA LEU A 27 0.59 -10.95 -20.63
C LEU A 27 -0.70 -11.78 -20.75
N ASN A 28 -1.48 -11.55 -21.80
CA ASN A 28 -2.75 -12.26 -22.03
C ASN A 28 -2.59 -13.61 -22.77
N SER A 29 -1.37 -14.02 -23.12
CA SER A 29 -1.14 -15.34 -23.75
C SER A 29 -1.44 -16.51 -22.82
N GLU A 30 -1.69 -17.70 -23.36
CA GLU A 30 -1.86 -18.92 -22.55
C GLU A 30 -0.51 -19.52 -22.09
N CYS A 31 0.63 -18.93 -22.51
CA CYS A 31 1.95 -19.44 -22.20
C CYS A 31 2.34 -19.18 -20.74
N LYS A 32 2.64 -20.24 -19.98
CA LYS A 32 3.18 -20.15 -18.61
C LYS A 32 4.53 -19.42 -18.53
N LYS A 33 5.36 -19.46 -19.58
CA LYS A 33 6.71 -18.87 -19.62
C LYS A 33 6.72 -17.46 -20.26
N LYS A 34 6.17 -16.48 -19.54
CA LYS A 34 5.99 -15.09 -20.02
C LYS A 34 7.29 -14.35 -20.35
N LYS A 35 8.28 -14.37 -19.44
CA LYS A 35 9.57 -13.66 -19.63
C LYS A 35 10.33 -14.15 -20.88
N PRO A 36 10.54 -15.47 -21.11
CA PRO A 36 11.15 -15.97 -22.34
C PRO A 36 10.34 -15.67 -23.61
N LEU A 37 9.00 -15.73 -23.52
CA LEU A 37 8.12 -15.41 -24.64
C LEU A 37 8.24 -13.94 -25.06
N TYR A 38 8.26 -13.02 -24.09
CA TYR A 38 8.43 -11.59 -24.33
C TYR A 38 9.76 -11.30 -25.05
N ALA A 39 10.86 -11.85 -24.54
CA ALA A 39 12.18 -11.68 -25.15
C ALA A 39 12.22 -12.21 -26.60
N LEU A 40 11.65 -13.40 -26.84
CA LEU A 40 11.60 -14.00 -28.17
C LEU A 40 10.80 -13.14 -29.16
N VAL A 41 9.65 -12.61 -28.75
CA VAL A 41 8.83 -11.71 -29.59
C VAL A 41 9.57 -10.41 -29.89
N CYS A 42 10.12 -9.75 -28.87
CA CYS A 42 10.85 -8.49 -29.03
C CYS A 42 12.05 -8.63 -29.97
N GLU A 43 12.87 -9.66 -29.78
CA GLU A 43 14.06 -9.84 -30.60
C GLU A 43 13.74 -10.28 -32.02
N THR A 44 12.64 -11.04 -32.22
CA THR A 44 12.16 -11.37 -33.57
C THR A 44 11.69 -10.11 -34.30
N LEU A 45 10.97 -9.20 -33.62
CA LEU A 45 10.51 -7.92 -34.20
C LEU A 45 11.67 -7.01 -34.61
N LYS A 46 12.65 -6.82 -33.71
CA LYS A 46 13.84 -5.98 -33.97
C LYS A 46 14.61 -6.42 -35.21
N ASN A 47 14.57 -7.72 -35.53
CA ASN A 47 15.36 -8.31 -36.59
C ASN A 47 14.50 -8.78 -37.77
N ARG A 48 13.24 -8.32 -37.88
CA ARG A 48 12.27 -8.78 -38.89
C ARG A 48 12.81 -8.71 -40.31
N GLU A 49 13.47 -7.62 -40.68
CA GLU A 49 14.01 -7.41 -42.03
C GLU A 49 15.08 -8.44 -42.40
N ILE A 50 16.01 -8.70 -41.47
CA ILE A 50 17.08 -9.69 -41.68
C ILE A 50 16.48 -11.09 -41.78
N LEU A 51 15.50 -11.40 -40.95
CA LEU A 51 14.83 -12.71 -40.94
C LEU A 51 14.02 -12.94 -42.23
N ASP A 52 13.35 -11.91 -42.73
CA ASP A 52 12.58 -11.96 -43.98
C ASP A 52 13.49 -12.07 -45.21
N GLU A 53 14.63 -11.35 -45.22
CA GLU A 53 15.65 -11.48 -46.28
C GLU A 53 16.17 -12.93 -46.34
N ILE A 54 16.48 -13.54 -45.18
CA ILE A 54 16.93 -14.93 -45.10
C ILE A 54 15.84 -15.91 -45.53
N ALA A 55 14.61 -15.75 -45.03
CA ALA A 55 13.49 -16.63 -45.36
C ALA A 55 13.20 -16.62 -46.87
N THR A 56 13.18 -15.43 -47.48
CA THR A 56 12.93 -15.23 -48.91
C THR A 56 14.05 -15.82 -49.76
N LYS A 57 15.32 -15.54 -49.43
CA LYS A 57 16.47 -16.02 -50.23
C LYS A 57 16.71 -17.52 -50.11
N THR A 58 16.26 -18.15 -49.02
CA THR A 58 16.35 -19.61 -48.84
C THR A 58 15.12 -20.36 -49.33
N ASN A 59 14.01 -19.67 -49.63
CA ASN A 59 12.71 -20.26 -49.98
C ASN A 59 12.20 -21.29 -48.97
N ILE A 60 12.67 -21.25 -47.72
CA ILE A 60 12.43 -22.29 -46.71
C ILE A 60 10.92 -22.52 -46.45
N GLN A 61 10.13 -21.46 -46.50
CA GLN A 61 8.67 -21.51 -46.31
C GLN A 61 7.92 -22.27 -47.40
N LYS A 62 8.47 -22.32 -48.63
CA LYS A 62 7.89 -23.08 -49.74
C LYS A 62 8.21 -24.57 -49.64
N HIS A 63 9.37 -24.90 -49.08
CA HIS A 63 9.85 -26.29 -49.01
C HIS A 63 9.40 -27.03 -47.74
N GLU A 64 9.13 -26.33 -46.63
CA GLU A 64 8.78 -26.95 -45.35
C GLU A 64 7.38 -26.54 -44.86
N LYS A 65 6.40 -27.44 -45.04
CA LYS A 65 5.00 -27.23 -44.59
C LYS A 65 4.86 -26.95 -43.08
N SER A 66 5.83 -27.37 -42.27
CA SER A 66 5.79 -27.20 -40.81
C SER A 66 6.12 -25.78 -40.32
N ILE A 67 6.69 -24.95 -41.21
CA ILE A 67 7.07 -23.55 -40.99
C ILE A 67 6.66 -22.66 -42.18
N SER A 68 5.59 -23.04 -42.88
CA SER A 68 5.06 -22.28 -44.03
C SER A 68 4.53 -20.90 -43.63
N GLU A 69 4.03 -20.78 -42.41
CA GLU A 69 3.47 -19.55 -41.85
C GLU A 69 4.59 -18.53 -41.54
N VAL A 70 4.43 -17.29 -42.01
CA VAL A 70 5.46 -16.24 -41.99
C VAL A 70 5.96 -15.93 -40.60
N TYR A 71 5.06 -15.76 -39.65
CA TYR A 71 5.41 -15.38 -38.28
C TYR A 71 6.13 -16.52 -37.56
N LEU A 72 5.68 -17.77 -37.76
CA LEU A 72 6.33 -18.95 -37.23
C LEU A 72 7.72 -19.16 -37.85
N CYS A 73 7.87 -18.91 -39.15
CA CYS A 73 9.16 -18.95 -39.82
C CYS A 73 10.14 -17.92 -39.21
N ARG A 74 9.71 -16.67 -39.03
CA ARG A 74 10.52 -15.61 -38.40
C ARG A 74 11.03 -16.03 -37.01
N VAL A 75 10.14 -16.50 -36.14
CA VAL A 75 10.47 -16.93 -34.76
C VAL A 75 11.46 -18.08 -34.76
N VAL A 76 11.20 -19.10 -35.59
CA VAL A 76 12.04 -20.31 -35.67
C VAL A 76 13.43 -19.99 -36.24
N LEU A 77 13.51 -19.12 -37.26
CA LEU A 77 14.78 -18.67 -37.82
C LEU A 77 15.58 -17.85 -36.81
N TYR A 78 14.92 -16.95 -36.08
CA TYR A 78 15.57 -16.17 -35.02
C TYR A 78 16.18 -17.09 -33.96
N ASP A 79 15.39 -18.00 -33.38
CA ASP A 79 15.87 -18.83 -32.28
C ASP A 79 16.96 -19.81 -32.72
N TYR A 80 16.97 -20.22 -33.99
CA TYR A 80 18.04 -21.05 -34.57
C TYR A 80 19.33 -20.28 -34.87
N LEU A 81 19.24 -19.09 -35.48
CA LEU A 81 20.41 -18.35 -35.98
C LEU A 81 21.04 -17.45 -34.91
N PHE A 82 20.22 -16.93 -33.99
CA PHE A 82 20.61 -15.89 -33.04
C PHE A 82 20.23 -16.20 -31.59
N GLY A 83 19.17 -17.00 -31.37
CA GLY A 83 18.65 -17.32 -30.04
C GLY A 83 19.33 -18.50 -29.34
N ARG A 84 18.55 -19.22 -28.53
CA ARG A 84 19.05 -20.31 -27.66
C ARG A 84 19.11 -21.67 -28.37
N GLY A 85 18.69 -21.71 -29.62
CA GLY A 85 18.60 -22.94 -30.42
C GLY A 85 17.29 -23.69 -30.20
N LEU A 86 16.93 -24.49 -31.21
CA LEU A 86 15.67 -25.22 -31.22
C LEU A 86 15.74 -26.54 -30.43
N ALA A 87 14.68 -26.83 -29.68
CA ALA A 87 14.46 -28.13 -29.02
C ALA A 87 14.28 -29.26 -30.06
N LYS A 88 14.55 -30.52 -29.69
CA LYS A 88 14.38 -31.68 -30.57
C LYS A 88 12.93 -31.78 -31.07
N GLY A 89 12.76 -32.11 -32.36
CA GLY A 89 11.46 -32.36 -32.99
C GLY A 89 11.24 -31.61 -34.31
N LYS A 90 10.03 -31.75 -34.87
CA LYS A 90 9.68 -31.38 -36.26
C LYS A 90 10.17 -30.00 -36.74
N LEU A 91 10.12 -28.97 -35.88
CA LEU A 91 10.58 -27.61 -36.24
C LEU A 91 12.10 -27.55 -36.43
N LYS A 92 12.85 -28.23 -35.58
CA LYS A 92 14.31 -28.32 -35.68
C LYS A 92 14.71 -29.13 -36.91
N ASP A 93 14.03 -30.24 -37.16
CA ASP A 93 14.31 -31.11 -38.30
C ASP A 93 14.07 -30.37 -39.62
N ALA A 94 12.99 -29.58 -39.71
CA ALA A 94 12.71 -28.73 -40.86
C ALA A 94 13.81 -27.71 -41.13
N VAL A 95 14.31 -27.02 -40.10
CA VAL A 95 15.38 -26.01 -40.24
C VAL A 95 16.74 -26.64 -40.57
N LEU A 96 17.05 -27.80 -39.97
CA LEU A 96 18.33 -28.47 -40.15
C LEU A 96 18.54 -28.96 -41.59
N LYS A 97 17.47 -29.35 -42.31
CA LYS A 97 17.54 -29.67 -43.75
C LYS A 97 18.07 -28.51 -44.60
N HIS A 98 17.86 -27.28 -44.17
CA HIS A 98 18.27 -26.05 -44.86
C HIS A 98 19.50 -25.37 -44.23
N LYS A 99 20.18 -26.05 -43.29
CA LYS A 99 21.28 -25.49 -42.49
C LYS A 99 22.39 -24.84 -43.33
N ALA A 100 22.80 -25.47 -44.44
CA ALA A 100 23.85 -24.94 -45.30
C ALA A 100 23.43 -23.63 -45.97
N SER A 101 22.21 -23.61 -46.55
CA SER A 101 21.64 -22.44 -47.21
C SER A 101 21.44 -21.26 -46.24
N LEU A 102 20.90 -21.52 -45.05
CA LEU A 102 20.69 -20.51 -44.02
C LEU A 102 22.00 -19.88 -43.54
N LYS A 103 23.04 -20.70 -43.32
CA LYS A 103 24.37 -20.20 -42.93
C LYS A 103 25.03 -19.38 -44.04
N ALA A 104 24.90 -19.82 -45.30
CA ALA A 104 25.44 -19.09 -46.44
C ALA A 104 24.78 -17.72 -46.63
N GLN A 105 23.44 -17.62 -46.50
CA GLN A 105 22.75 -16.33 -46.58
C GLN A 105 23.12 -15.40 -45.43
N LEU A 106 23.21 -15.93 -44.20
CA LEU A 106 23.65 -15.14 -43.06
C LEU A 106 25.06 -14.56 -43.26
N ALA A 107 25.99 -15.35 -43.83
CA ALA A 107 27.33 -14.87 -44.17
C ALA A 107 27.31 -13.75 -45.22
N ARG A 108 26.46 -13.87 -46.26
CA ARG A 108 26.30 -12.81 -47.28
C ARG A 108 25.77 -11.51 -46.69
N ILE A 109 24.78 -11.59 -45.79
CA ILE A 109 24.23 -10.41 -45.11
C ILE A 109 25.29 -9.72 -44.24
N LYS A 110 26.13 -10.50 -43.54
CA LYS A 110 27.25 -9.95 -42.75
C LYS A 110 28.24 -9.17 -43.60
N VAL A 111 28.64 -9.73 -44.75
CA VAL A 111 29.53 -9.05 -45.70
C VAL A 111 28.88 -7.78 -46.23
N LYS A 112 27.61 -7.85 -46.64
CA LYS A 112 26.82 -6.71 -47.14
C LYS A 112 26.71 -5.57 -46.11
N LYS A 113 26.59 -5.90 -44.82
CA LYS A 113 26.53 -4.91 -43.73
C LYS A 113 27.90 -4.58 -43.10
N ASN A 114 28.99 -5.10 -43.67
CA ASN A 114 30.37 -4.92 -43.18
C ASN A 114 30.55 -5.25 -41.69
N VAL A 115 30.00 -6.38 -41.25
CA VAL A 115 30.08 -6.86 -39.85
C VAL A 115 30.70 -8.26 -39.78
N SER A 116 31.48 -8.53 -38.74
CA SER A 116 32.24 -9.77 -38.60
C SER A 116 31.50 -10.85 -37.77
N SER A 117 30.60 -10.42 -36.88
CA SER A 117 29.91 -11.30 -35.93
C SER A 117 28.38 -11.19 -35.99
N ASN A 118 27.68 -12.23 -35.51
CA ASN A 118 26.21 -12.14 -35.33
C ASN A 118 25.85 -11.01 -34.36
N LYS A 119 26.67 -10.77 -33.33
CA LYS A 119 26.42 -9.75 -32.31
C LYS A 119 26.50 -8.33 -32.88
N GLU A 120 27.44 -8.08 -33.80
CA GLU A 120 27.54 -6.81 -34.53
C GLU A 120 26.38 -6.63 -35.52
N LEU A 121 25.99 -7.70 -36.22
CA LEU A 121 24.85 -7.67 -37.14
C LEU A 121 23.56 -7.22 -36.44
N LEU A 122 23.29 -7.77 -35.25
CA LEU A 122 22.12 -7.42 -34.42
C LEU A 122 22.21 -6.03 -33.77
N LYS A 123 23.43 -5.47 -33.62
CA LYS A 123 23.64 -4.09 -33.12
C LYS A 123 23.53 -3.03 -34.21
N SER A 124 23.95 -3.35 -35.44
CA SER A 124 23.92 -2.43 -36.58
C SER A 124 22.50 -2.05 -37.02
N SER A 125 21.49 -2.85 -36.68
CA SER A 125 20.07 -2.60 -36.96
C SER A 125 19.41 -1.67 -35.94
N THR A 126 20.06 -1.33 -34.82
CA THR A 126 19.48 -0.47 -33.78
C THR A 126 20.54 0.44 -33.14
N LYS A 127 20.48 1.75 -33.41
CA LYS A 127 21.09 2.74 -32.51
C LYS A 127 20.26 2.77 -31.21
N SER A 128 20.38 1.76 -30.36
CA SER A 128 19.74 1.79 -29.04
C SER A 128 20.52 2.76 -28.15
N ILE A 129 20.08 4.01 -28.08
CA ILE A 129 20.53 4.94 -27.05
C ILE A 129 20.00 4.40 -25.72
N SER A 130 20.91 3.92 -24.85
CA SER A 130 20.55 3.50 -23.50
C SER A 130 20.29 4.75 -22.65
N LEU A 131 19.05 5.23 -22.66
CA LEU A 131 18.63 6.34 -21.81
C LEU A 131 18.83 6.02 -20.32
N PRO A 132 19.19 7.02 -19.50
CA PRO A 132 19.29 6.83 -18.05
C PRO A 132 17.93 6.44 -17.46
N LYS A 133 17.97 5.74 -16.33
CA LYS A 133 16.78 5.37 -15.57
C LYS A 133 16.58 6.34 -14.43
N TYR A 134 15.39 6.92 -14.36
CA TYR A 134 14.99 7.88 -13.34
C TYR A 134 14.09 7.23 -12.30
N ILE A 135 14.36 7.52 -11.04
CA ILE A 135 13.63 6.97 -9.90
C ILE A 135 13.35 8.09 -8.91
N ARG A 136 12.08 8.38 -8.71
CA ARG A 136 11.64 9.34 -7.71
C ARG A 136 11.52 8.66 -6.35
N VAL A 137 12.13 9.28 -5.34
CA VAL A 137 11.98 8.90 -3.95
C VAL A 137 10.59 9.33 -3.47
N ASN A 138 9.87 8.39 -2.88
CA ASN A 138 8.57 8.67 -2.28
C ASN A 138 8.76 9.31 -0.90
N THR A 139 8.72 10.63 -0.86
CA THR A 139 8.92 11.45 0.33
C THR A 139 7.82 11.28 1.40
N LEU A 140 6.72 10.59 1.07
CA LEU A 140 5.69 10.21 2.05
C LEU A 140 6.10 8.99 2.88
N LYS A 141 7.04 8.17 2.39
CA LYS A 141 7.46 6.92 3.03
C LYS A 141 8.90 6.93 3.52
N THR A 142 9.78 7.73 2.92
CA THR A 142 11.21 7.77 3.26
C THR A 142 11.86 9.07 2.81
N THR A 143 13.11 9.28 3.20
CA THR A 143 13.94 10.42 2.80
C THR A 143 14.96 10.03 1.72
N ASN A 144 15.49 11.04 1.02
CA ASN A 144 16.58 10.82 0.07
C ASN A 144 17.80 10.18 0.75
N GLU A 145 18.12 10.62 1.96
CA GLU A 145 19.27 10.15 2.73
C GLU A 145 19.16 8.66 3.07
N GLU A 146 17.98 8.21 3.49
CA GLU A 146 17.71 6.80 3.80
C GLU A 146 17.82 5.92 2.56
N VAL A 147 17.24 6.36 1.44
CA VAL A 147 17.33 5.65 0.16
C VAL A 147 18.76 5.58 -0.33
N MET A 148 19.52 6.68 -0.27
CA MET A 148 20.93 6.70 -0.65
C MET A 148 21.76 5.74 0.20
N LYS A 149 21.56 5.74 1.53
CA LYS A 149 22.22 4.80 2.45
C LYS A 149 21.85 3.35 2.15
N HIS A 150 20.59 3.08 1.80
CA HIS A 150 20.13 1.74 1.42
C HIS A 150 20.85 1.26 0.15
N PHE A 151 20.85 2.06 -0.91
CA PHE A 151 21.59 1.72 -2.13
C PHE A 151 23.09 1.54 -1.89
N GLN A 152 23.69 2.35 -1.03
CA GLN A 152 25.11 2.18 -0.64
C GLN A 152 25.36 0.83 0.05
N ARG A 153 24.44 0.37 0.91
CA ARG A 153 24.51 -0.98 1.52
C ARG A 153 24.36 -2.09 0.47
N ASP A 154 23.57 -1.87 -0.57
CA ASP A 154 23.42 -2.80 -1.71
C ASP A 154 24.62 -2.76 -2.70
N GLY A 155 25.66 -2.00 -2.34
CA GLY A 155 26.90 -1.88 -3.08
C GLY A 155 26.83 -0.89 -4.24
N TYR A 156 25.84 0.01 -4.26
CA TYR A 156 25.83 1.13 -5.19
C TYR A 156 26.71 2.28 -4.69
N LYS A 157 27.37 2.97 -5.61
CA LYS A 157 28.18 4.15 -5.32
C LYS A 157 27.42 5.41 -5.73
N PHE A 158 27.21 6.28 -4.76
CA PHE A 158 26.70 7.62 -5.04
C PHE A 158 27.82 8.48 -5.63
N ILE A 159 27.57 9.07 -6.80
CA ILE A 159 28.49 9.98 -7.49
C ILE A 159 27.99 11.40 -7.23
N PHE A 160 28.62 12.08 -6.28
CA PHE A 160 28.36 13.51 -6.06
C PHE A 160 28.87 14.31 -7.25
N GLN A 161 28.06 15.26 -7.73
CA GLN A 161 28.40 16.08 -8.89
C GLN A 161 28.21 17.55 -8.54
N GLN A 162 29.33 18.27 -8.38
CA GLN A 162 29.36 19.71 -8.58
C GLN A 162 29.55 19.95 -10.07
N SER A 163 28.59 20.61 -10.71
CA SER A 163 28.66 20.94 -12.12
C SER A 163 28.29 22.39 -12.29
N ASP A 164 29.22 23.18 -12.86
CA ASP A 164 29.02 24.61 -13.12
C ASP A 164 28.04 24.86 -14.29
N SER A 165 27.65 23.81 -15.02
CA SER A 165 26.70 23.89 -16.13
C SER A 165 25.85 22.61 -16.30
N TYR A 166 24.66 22.75 -16.89
CA TYR A 166 23.77 21.61 -17.17
C TYR A 166 24.37 20.65 -18.20
N GLU A 167 25.14 21.14 -19.17
CA GLU A 167 25.81 20.28 -20.16
C GLU A 167 26.81 19.31 -19.53
N ASN A 168 27.57 19.79 -18.55
CA ASN A 168 28.53 18.97 -17.82
C ASN A 168 27.82 17.91 -16.96
N PHE A 169 26.66 18.25 -16.38
CA PHE A 169 25.79 17.30 -15.69
C PHE A 169 25.24 16.20 -16.64
N ILE A 170 24.88 16.55 -17.87
CA ILE A 170 24.45 15.52 -18.84
C ILE A 170 25.60 14.60 -19.24
N LYS A 171 26.82 15.14 -19.40
CA LYS A 171 28.02 14.33 -19.70
C LYS A 171 28.33 13.33 -18.58
N SER A 172 28.21 13.76 -17.32
CA SER A 172 28.44 12.89 -16.16
C SER A 172 27.34 11.84 -15.97
N VAL A 173 26.07 12.17 -16.22
CA VAL A 173 24.99 11.17 -16.21
C VAL A 173 25.23 10.09 -17.28
N LYS A 174 25.71 10.49 -18.48
CA LYS A 174 26.05 9.56 -19.56
C LYS A 174 27.25 8.67 -19.23
N SER A 175 28.13 9.09 -18.32
CA SER A 175 29.33 8.32 -17.94
C SER A 175 29.13 7.39 -16.73
N LEU A 176 27.95 7.41 -16.10
CA LEU A 176 27.62 6.51 -14.98
C LEU A 176 27.81 5.05 -15.36
N LYS A 177 28.56 4.32 -14.52
CA LYS A 177 28.82 2.88 -14.70
C LYS A 177 27.81 2.05 -13.92
N SER A 178 27.87 0.73 -14.13
CA SER A 178 27.04 -0.21 -13.36
C SER A 178 27.26 -0.04 -11.86
N LYS A 179 26.16 -0.10 -11.09
CA LYS A 179 26.12 0.19 -9.66
C LYS A 179 26.55 1.62 -9.26
N GLU A 180 26.53 2.59 -10.17
CA GLU A 180 26.66 4.00 -9.84
C GLU A 180 25.32 4.72 -9.99
N PHE A 181 25.12 5.76 -9.20
CA PHE A 181 23.94 6.63 -9.32
C PHE A 181 24.26 8.05 -8.85
N THR A 182 23.47 9.01 -9.35
CA THR A 182 23.54 10.42 -8.94
C THR A 182 22.14 10.94 -8.64
N ARG A 183 22.03 12.19 -8.21
CA ARG A 183 20.78 12.91 -7.98
C ARG A 183 20.58 13.96 -9.07
N ASP A 184 19.33 14.22 -9.44
CA ASP A 184 19.01 15.32 -10.34
C ASP A 184 19.28 16.68 -9.67
N ILE A 185 19.66 17.67 -10.48
CA ILE A 185 19.98 19.02 -9.99
C ILE A 185 18.76 19.92 -9.80
N TYR A 186 17.60 19.59 -10.43
CA TYR A 186 16.39 20.40 -10.34
C TYR A 186 15.29 19.72 -9.51
N VAL A 187 15.15 18.40 -9.65
CA VAL A 187 14.16 17.62 -8.90
C VAL A 187 14.86 16.91 -7.74
N GLU A 188 14.81 17.51 -6.55
CA GLU A 188 15.58 17.08 -5.39
C GLU A 188 15.39 15.60 -5.02
N ASN A 189 14.18 15.07 -5.17
CA ASN A 189 13.86 13.68 -4.86
C ASN A 189 14.00 12.72 -6.05
N LEU A 190 14.75 13.08 -7.10
CA LEU A 190 14.94 12.25 -8.28
C LEU A 190 16.37 11.70 -8.35
N LEU A 191 16.49 10.38 -8.33
CA LEU A 191 17.75 9.63 -8.50
C LEU A 191 17.89 9.15 -9.95
N ILE A 192 19.13 9.14 -10.43
CA ILE A 192 19.48 8.81 -11.82
C ILE A 192 20.48 7.66 -11.84
N PHE A 193 20.12 6.60 -12.57
CA PHE A 193 20.91 5.38 -12.74
C PHE A 193 21.22 5.15 -14.22
N PRO A 194 22.24 4.33 -14.55
CA PRO A 194 22.42 3.82 -15.90
C PRO A 194 21.17 3.09 -16.40
N GLY A 195 20.86 3.20 -17.70
CA GLY A 195 19.65 2.62 -18.30
C GLY A 195 19.50 1.11 -18.14
N SER A 196 20.63 0.40 -18.02
CA SER A 196 20.69 -1.05 -17.79
C SER A 196 20.29 -1.48 -16.38
N THR A 197 20.13 -0.54 -15.45
CA THR A 197 19.75 -0.83 -14.07
C THR A 197 18.30 -1.31 -14.04
N ASP A 198 18.06 -2.47 -13.41
CA ASP A 198 16.73 -3.00 -13.16
C ASP A 198 16.43 -2.96 -11.65
N LEU A 199 15.34 -2.30 -11.29
CA LEU A 199 14.92 -2.07 -9.91
C LEU A 199 13.45 -2.44 -9.69
N HIS A 200 12.82 -3.15 -10.64
CA HIS A 200 11.42 -3.58 -10.50
C HIS A 200 11.22 -4.61 -9.39
N ASP A 201 12.24 -5.44 -9.13
CA ASP A 201 12.24 -6.44 -8.06
C ASP A 201 12.98 -5.92 -6.80
N HIS A 202 13.31 -4.62 -6.76
CA HIS A 202 14.01 -4.02 -5.63
C HIS A 202 13.05 -3.75 -4.49
N ILE A 203 13.44 -4.10 -3.26
CA ILE A 203 12.57 -4.02 -2.07
C ILE A 203 11.96 -2.63 -1.91
N LEU A 204 12.75 -1.57 -2.09
CA LEU A 204 12.27 -0.19 -1.99
C LEU A 204 11.23 0.18 -3.07
N TYR A 205 11.33 -0.40 -4.27
CA TYR A 205 10.30 -0.22 -5.29
C TYR A 205 9.05 -1.05 -4.97
N GLU A 206 9.18 -2.31 -4.57
CA GLU A 206 8.06 -3.21 -4.21
C GLU A 206 7.24 -2.69 -3.02
N THR A 207 7.90 -2.07 -2.05
CA THR A 207 7.26 -1.47 -0.87
C THR A 207 6.78 -0.04 -1.07
N GLY A 208 6.98 0.52 -2.28
CA GLY A 208 6.50 1.85 -2.67
C GLY A 208 7.32 3.03 -2.13
N HIS A 209 8.53 2.78 -1.62
CA HIS A 209 9.50 3.83 -1.26
C HIS A 209 10.14 4.47 -2.49
N LEU A 210 10.17 3.77 -3.62
CA LEU A 210 10.63 4.26 -4.92
C LEU A 210 9.53 4.19 -5.96
N ILE A 211 9.50 5.20 -6.82
CA ILE A 211 8.59 5.30 -7.96
C ILE A 211 9.44 5.46 -9.21
N ILE A 212 9.35 4.50 -10.13
CA ILE A 212 10.03 4.59 -11.43
C ILE A 212 9.26 5.59 -12.29
N GLN A 213 9.84 6.76 -12.50
CA GLN A 213 9.21 7.89 -13.18
C GLN A 213 10.27 8.70 -13.91
N ASP A 214 10.05 8.94 -15.19
CA ASP A 214 10.94 9.78 -16.01
C ASP A 214 11.02 11.22 -15.49
N LYS A 215 12.17 11.87 -15.66
CA LYS A 215 12.39 13.26 -15.25
C LYS A 215 11.34 14.20 -15.83
N ALA A 216 11.04 14.09 -17.13
CA ALA A 216 10.05 14.96 -17.79
C ALA A 216 8.65 14.77 -17.18
N SER A 217 8.31 13.54 -16.75
CA SER A 217 7.04 13.28 -16.07
C SER A 217 6.98 13.79 -14.63
N CYS A 218 8.09 14.24 -14.03
CA CYS A 218 8.10 14.84 -12.69
C CYS A 218 7.78 16.33 -12.72
N ILE A 219 8.14 17.02 -13.82
CA ILE A 219 8.04 18.47 -13.97
C ILE A 219 6.61 19.01 -13.81
N PRO A 220 5.54 18.41 -14.38
CA PRO A 220 4.21 19.01 -14.30
C PRO A 220 3.69 19.20 -12.87
N ALA A 221 3.86 18.18 -12.01
CA ALA A 221 3.47 18.27 -10.61
C ALA A 221 4.37 19.24 -9.82
N PHE A 222 5.68 19.23 -10.11
CA PHE A 222 6.64 20.16 -9.52
C PHE A 222 6.33 21.62 -9.89
N VAL A 223 5.98 21.88 -11.14
CA VAL A 223 5.58 23.21 -11.61
C VAL A 223 4.27 23.63 -10.96
N LEU A 224 3.28 22.73 -10.84
CA LEU A 224 2.00 23.08 -10.20
C LEU A 224 2.22 23.50 -8.75
N SER A 225 3.03 22.73 -7.99
CA SER A 225 3.40 22.99 -6.59
C SER A 225 2.23 23.45 -5.69
N PRO A 226 1.13 22.69 -5.62
CA PRO A 226 0.00 23.07 -4.77
C PRO A 226 0.40 23.03 -3.28
N PRO A 227 0.01 24.03 -2.47
CA PRO A 227 0.22 24.01 -1.02
C PRO A 227 -0.43 22.79 -0.36
N ALA A 228 0.16 22.31 0.73
CA ALA A 228 -0.43 21.25 1.55
C ALA A 228 -1.82 21.66 2.06
N GLY A 229 -2.81 20.78 1.91
CA GLY A 229 -4.21 21.06 2.26
C GLY A 229 -5.08 21.55 1.09
N SER A 230 -4.50 21.85 -0.07
CA SER A 230 -5.26 22.36 -1.23
C SER A 230 -6.17 21.30 -1.85
N HIS A 231 -7.15 21.76 -2.65
CA HIS A 231 -7.93 20.88 -3.52
C HIS A 231 -7.39 20.98 -4.95
N VAL A 232 -7.07 19.83 -5.53
CA VAL A 232 -6.40 19.69 -6.81
C VAL A 232 -7.20 18.74 -7.69
N ILE A 233 -7.21 18.96 -9.01
CA ILE A 233 -7.72 17.99 -9.98
C ILE A 233 -6.55 17.48 -10.83
N ASP A 234 -6.50 16.17 -11.05
CA ASP A 234 -5.67 15.52 -12.06
C ASP A 234 -6.60 14.92 -13.12
N CYS A 235 -6.67 15.54 -14.29
CA CYS A 235 -7.71 15.29 -15.30
C CYS A 235 -7.58 13.92 -16.01
N CYS A 236 -6.37 13.37 -16.08
CA CYS A 236 -6.03 12.16 -16.83
C CYS A 236 -4.96 11.38 -16.07
N ALA A 237 -5.31 11.00 -14.85
CA ALA A 237 -4.40 10.68 -13.77
C ALA A 237 -3.68 9.33 -13.92
N ALA A 238 -4.29 8.33 -14.54
CA ALA A 238 -3.73 6.98 -14.52
C ALA A 238 -2.50 6.86 -15.45
N PRO A 239 -1.42 6.16 -15.05
CA PRO A 239 -1.34 5.17 -13.97
C PRO A 239 -0.93 5.75 -12.59
N GLY A 240 -1.02 7.06 -12.36
CA GLY A 240 -0.89 7.66 -11.02
C GLY A 240 0.49 8.23 -10.65
N ASN A 241 1.45 8.27 -11.58
CA ASN A 241 2.80 8.77 -11.28
C ASN A 241 2.83 10.29 -11.00
N LYS A 242 2.04 11.08 -11.73
CA LYS A 242 1.92 12.54 -11.51
C LYS A 242 1.04 12.81 -10.30
N THR A 243 -0.07 12.09 -10.17
CA THR A 243 -0.95 12.12 -9.01
C THR A 243 -0.22 11.81 -7.70
N SER A 244 0.63 10.79 -7.70
CA SER A 244 1.47 10.47 -6.53
C SER A 244 2.56 11.50 -6.26
N HIS A 245 2.98 12.26 -7.27
CA HIS A 245 3.90 13.36 -7.07
C HIS A 245 3.19 14.58 -6.46
N LEU A 246 1.98 14.89 -6.94
CA LEU A 246 1.12 15.92 -6.33
C LEU A 246 0.83 15.61 -4.87
N ALA A 247 0.47 14.37 -4.54
CA ALA A 247 0.27 13.94 -3.16
C ALA A 247 1.53 14.12 -2.31
N ALA A 248 2.70 13.75 -2.83
CA ALA A 248 3.98 13.95 -2.14
C ALA A 248 4.31 15.43 -1.88
N ILE A 249 4.07 16.31 -2.87
CA ILE A 249 4.25 17.77 -2.75
C ILE A 249 3.30 18.35 -1.69
N MET A 250 2.05 17.90 -1.69
CA MET A 250 1.02 18.31 -0.73
C MET A 250 1.19 17.66 0.64
N LYS A 251 2.22 16.82 0.83
CA LYS A 251 2.47 16.04 2.06
C LYS A 251 1.27 15.19 2.47
N ASP A 252 0.56 14.64 1.47
CA ASP A 252 -0.68 13.87 1.60
C ASP A 252 -1.79 14.60 2.37
N LYS A 253 -1.84 15.93 2.28
CA LYS A 253 -2.87 16.78 2.90
C LYS A 253 -3.70 17.50 1.84
N GLY A 254 -5.02 17.55 2.04
CA GLY A 254 -5.96 18.16 1.09
C GLY A 254 -6.70 17.10 0.30
N ILE A 255 -7.13 17.45 -0.92
CA ILE A 255 -7.88 16.53 -1.78
C ILE A 255 -7.34 16.61 -3.21
N ILE A 256 -7.04 15.47 -3.82
CA ILE A 256 -6.72 15.35 -5.24
C ILE A 256 -7.84 14.54 -5.90
N TYR A 257 -8.67 15.15 -6.73
CA TYR A 257 -9.62 14.43 -7.56
C TYR A 257 -8.91 13.90 -8.80
N ALA A 258 -8.72 12.59 -8.89
CA ALA A 258 -7.93 11.95 -9.94
C ALA A 258 -8.84 11.18 -10.90
N PHE A 259 -8.95 11.66 -12.14
CA PHE A 259 -9.85 11.11 -13.14
C PHE A 259 -9.11 10.24 -14.14
N ASP A 260 -9.69 9.09 -14.47
CA ASP A 260 -9.33 8.38 -15.69
C ASP A 260 -10.55 7.58 -16.19
N LYS A 261 -10.72 7.51 -17.51
CA LYS A 261 -11.85 6.80 -18.13
C LYS A 261 -11.58 5.32 -18.39
N ASP A 262 -10.31 4.90 -18.42
CA ASP A 262 -9.95 3.51 -18.70
C ASP A 262 -9.88 2.69 -17.40
N MET A 263 -10.76 1.71 -17.26
CA MET A 263 -10.85 0.88 -16.05
C MET A 263 -9.54 0.15 -15.70
N LYS A 264 -8.76 -0.30 -16.70
CA LYS A 264 -7.51 -1.04 -16.43
C LYS A 264 -6.41 -0.11 -15.95
N ARG A 265 -6.29 1.07 -16.57
CA ARG A 265 -5.36 2.12 -16.11
C ARG A 265 -5.79 2.62 -14.74
N PHE A 266 -7.09 2.83 -14.52
CA PHE A 266 -7.66 3.22 -13.23
C PHE A 266 -7.32 2.22 -12.11
N SER A 267 -7.51 0.91 -12.33
CA SER A 267 -7.08 -0.12 -11.38
C SER A 267 -5.58 -0.09 -11.10
N THR A 268 -4.76 0.16 -12.14
CA THR A 268 -3.30 0.30 -12.00
C THR A 268 -2.96 1.52 -11.14
N MET A 269 -3.62 2.66 -11.37
CA MET A 269 -3.45 3.86 -10.58
C MET A 269 -3.80 3.61 -9.11
N ASN A 270 -4.95 3.02 -8.82
CA ASN A 270 -5.35 2.71 -7.44
C ASN A 270 -4.33 1.80 -6.75
N THR A 271 -3.83 0.79 -7.47
CA THR A 271 -2.77 -0.10 -6.95
C THR A 271 -1.49 0.68 -6.66
N GLN A 272 -1.06 1.57 -7.56
CA GLN A 272 0.17 2.35 -7.43
C GLN A 272 0.06 3.41 -6.32
N LEU A 273 -1.08 4.07 -6.19
CA LEU A 273 -1.35 5.06 -5.12
C LEU A 273 -1.41 4.39 -3.76
N MET A 274 -2.09 3.25 -3.64
CA MET A 274 -2.12 2.43 -2.43
C MET A 274 -0.70 1.97 -2.05
N LYS A 275 0.06 1.45 -3.03
CA LYS A 275 1.46 1.05 -2.85
C LYS A 275 2.33 2.22 -2.39
N ALA A 276 2.12 3.42 -2.92
CA ALA A 276 2.81 4.63 -2.50
C ALA A 276 2.35 5.18 -1.14
N GLY A 277 1.29 4.63 -0.54
CA GLY A 277 0.78 5.05 0.77
C GLY A 277 0.08 6.41 0.74
N ILE A 278 -0.64 6.71 -0.33
CA ILE A 278 -1.32 7.99 -0.54
C ILE A 278 -2.80 7.87 -0.14
N SER A 279 -3.28 8.84 0.63
CA SER A 279 -4.66 8.89 1.13
C SER A 279 -5.44 10.11 0.65
N CYS A 280 -4.76 11.20 0.25
CA CYS A 280 -5.43 12.44 -0.14
C CYS A 280 -6.06 12.41 -1.54
N VAL A 281 -5.94 11.29 -2.27
CA VAL A 281 -6.49 11.14 -3.63
C VAL A 281 -7.89 10.53 -3.57
N LYS A 282 -8.85 11.19 -4.22
CA LYS A 282 -10.18 10.67 -4.55
C LYS A 282 -10.18 10.20 -6.00
N PRO A 283 -9.87 8.91 -6.26
CA PRO A 283 -9.87 8.39 -7.62
C PRO A 283 -11.30 8.28 -8.14
N LYS A 284 -11.54 8.77 -9.35
CA LYS A 284 -12.83 8.70 -10.02
C LYS A 284 -12.69 8.09 -11.41
N LEU A 285 -13.41 6.99 -11.63
CA LEU A 285 -13.56 6.38 -12.95
C LEU A 285 -14.61 7.18 -13.73
N GLY A 286 -14.20 7.84 -14.81
CA GLY A 286 -15.10 8.67 -15.62
C GLY A 286 -14.34 9.62 -16.54
N ASP A 287 -15.06 10.24 -17.48
CA ASP A 287 -14.50 11.28 -18.35
C ASP A 287 -14.54 12.64 -17.63
N PHE A 288 -13.38 13.28 -17.48
CA PHE A 288 -13.27 14.61 -16.87
C PHE A 288 -14.12 15.67 -17.59
N LEU A 289 -14.36 15.52 -18.90
CA LEU A 289 -15.19 16.45 -19.66
C LEU A 289 -16.68 16.45 -19.22
N GLU A 290 -17.14 15.34 -18.62
CA GLU A 290 -18.52 15.18 -18.14
C GLU A 290 -18.74 15.78 -16.75
N GLU A 291 -17.69 16.20 -16.03
CA GLU A 291 -17.83 16.80 -14.71
C GLU A 291 -18.40 18.21 -14.78
N ASP A 292 -19.33 18.56 -13.89
CA ASP A 292 -19.78 19.95 -13.74
C ASP A 292 -18.77 20.76 -12.90
N PRO A 293 -18.11 21.79 -13.45
CA PRO A 293 -17.19 22.65 -12.70
C PRO A 293 -17.86 23.43 -11.55
N ALA A 294 -19.18 23.64 -11.63
CA ALA A 294 -19.96 24.35 -10.61
C ALA A 294 -20.42 23.46 -9.45
N ASP A 295 -20.17 22.14 -9.51
CA ASP A 295 -20.54 21.21 -8.44
C ASP A 295 -19.87 21.62 -7.11
N LYS A 296 -20.67 21.62 -6.02
CA LYS A 296 -20.24 22.02 -4.68
C LYS A 296 -18.98 21.30 -4.21
N LYS A 297 -18.74 20.05 -4.62
CA LYS A 297 -17.51 19.31 -4.24
C LYS A 297 -16.22 19.93 -4.80
N TYR A 298 -16.31 20.67 -5.91
CA TYR A 298 -15.18 21.32 -6.56
C TYR A 298 -15.03 22.81 -6.18
N SER A 299 -15.91 23.32 -5.32
CA SER A 299 -15.94 24.73 -4.90
C SER A 299 -14.66 25.26 -4.25
N ASN A 300 -13.72 24.39 -3.87
CA ASN A 300 -12.43 24.74 -3.29
C ASN A 300 -11.23 24.37 -4.19
N VAL A 301 -11.46 23.83 -5.39
CA VAL A 301 -10.40 23.47 -6.34
C VAL A 301 -9.72 24.73 -6.86
N LYS A 302 -8.41 24.83 -6.62
CA LYS A 302 -7.57 25.97 -7.03
C LYS A 302 -6.48 25.58 -8.03
N TYR A 303 -6.08 24.31 -8.04
CA TYR A 303 -4.96 23.82 -8.84
C TYR A 303 -5.41 22.65 -9.72
N ILE A 304 -5.05 22.67 -11.00
CA ILE A 304 -5.43 21.59 -11.92
C ILE A 304 -4.22 21.16 -12.75
N LEU A 305 -4.04 19.84 -12.87
CA LEU A 305 -3.05 19.20 -13.72
C LEU A 305 -3.74 18.52 -14.90
N CYS A 306 -3.40 18.95 -16.11
CA CYS A 306 -3.88 18.39 -17.36
C CYS A 306 -2.76 17.64 -18.07
N ASP A 307 -2.77 16.30 -17.98
CA ASP A 307 -1.87 15.40 -18.73
C ASP A 307 -2.66 14.50 -19.69
N PRO A 308 -3.34 15.08 -20.71
CA PRO A 308 -4.22 14.33 -21.59
C PRO A 308 -3.48 13.32 -22.47
N SER A 309 -4.27 12.44 -23.10
CA SER A 309 -3.73 11.50 -24.10
C SER A 309 -3.04 12.26 -25.24
N CYS A 310 -1.82 11.84 -25.56
CA CYS A 310 -0.93 12.44 -26.54
C CYS A 310 -0.47 11.39 -27.57
N SER A 311 0.16 11.81 -28.66
CA SER A 311 0.77 10.89 -29.64
C SER A 311 1.82 9.95 -29.04
N GLY A 312 2.50 10.38 -27.98
CA GLY A 312 3.56 9.64 -27.29
C GLY A 312 4.90 9.71 -28.02
N SER A 313 5.04 10.60 -28.99
CA SER A 313 6.21 10.73 -29.88
C SER A 313 7.51 11.10 -29.16
N GLY A 314 7.44 11.64 -27.94
CA GLY A 314 8.61 11.91 -27.10
C GLY A 314 9.10 10.71 -26.27
N ILE A 315 8.41 9.56 -26.28
CA ILE A 315 8.76 8.38 -25.46
C ILE A 315 9.69 7.43 -26.25
N VAL A 316 10.99 7.69 -26.15
CA VAL A 316 12.07 6.96 -26.86
C VAL A 316 12.16 5.46 -26.50
N SER A 317 11.52 4.99 -25.41
CA SER A 317 11.59 3.59 -24.95
C SER A 317 10.47 2.69 -25.48
N ARG A 318 9.48 3.22 -26.19
CA ARG A 318 8.43 2.38 -26.78
C ARG A 318 8.94 1.86 -28.13
N MET A 319 9.00 0.53 -28.28
CA MET A 319 9.24 -0.13 -29.57
C MET A 319 8.16 0.17 -30.63
N ASP A 320 7.21 1.06 -30.32
CA ASP A 320 6.17 1.55 -31.23
C ASP A 320 6.77 2.30 -32.43
N GLU A 321 8.03 2.76 -32.35
CA GLU A 321 8.79 3.27 -33.51
C GLU A 321 8.99 2.20 -34.60
N LEU A 322 9.01 0.91 -34.25
CA LEU A 322 9.21 -0.20 -35.20
C LEU A 322 7.90 -0.68 -35.85
N THR A 323 6.74 -0.18 -35.40
CA THR A 323 5.40 -0.59 -35.88
C THR A 323 4.72 0.45 -36.77
N ASN A 324 5.26 1.67 -36.87
CA ASN A 324 4.63 2.78 -37.60
C ASN A 324 5.18 2.92 -39.03
N ASP A 325 4.91 1.93 -39.88
CA ASP A 325 4.89 2.15 -41.33
C ASP A 325 3.44 2.46 -41.72
N ASP A 326 3.05 3.74 -41.67
CA ASP A 326 2.09 4.37 -42.60
C ASP A 326 1.90 5.86 -42.27
N LYS A 327 2.29 6.74 -43.21
CA LYS A 327 2.39 8.20 -43.01
C LYS A 327 1.05 8.96 -43.10
N SER A 328 0.01 8.40 -43.70
CA SER A 328 -1.26 9.12 -43.92
C SER A 328 -2.15 9.20 -42.68
N ASP A 329 -2.16 8.17 -41.83
CA ASP A 329 -2.96 8.12 -40.60
C ASP A 329 -2.37 9.00 -39.47
N SER A 330 -1.15 9.50 -39.64
CA SER A 330 -0.42 10.23 -38.60
C SER A 330 -0.92 11.66 -38.39
N LYS A 331 -1.29 12.40 -39.45
CA LYS A 331 -1.66 13.82 -39.35
C LYS A 331 -3.09 14.02 -38.83
N GLU A 332 -4.05 13.29 -39.39
CA GLU A 332 -5.46 13.37 -38.95
C GLU A 332 -5.61 12.94 -37.48
N ARG A 333 -4.84 11.93 -37.05
CA ARG A 333 -4.77 11.52 -35.65
C ARG A 333 -4.22 12.61 -34.74
N LEU A 334 -3.15 13.30 -35.15
CA LEU A 334 -2.57 14.42 -34.39
C LEU A 334 -3.58 15.56 -34.20
N GLU A 335 -4.30 15.92 -35.26
CA GLU A 335 -5.34 16.97 -35.20
C GLU A 335 -6.50 16.58 -34.27
N LYS A 336 -6.96 15.32 -34.31
CA LYS A 336 -7.99 14.81 -33.38
C LYS A 336 -7.52 14.84 -31.92
N LEU A 337 -6.25 14.50 -31.66
CA LEU A 337 -5.66 14.56 -30.32
C LEU A 337 -5.56 16.01 -29.81
N ALA A 338 -5.07 16.93 -30.64
CA ALA A 338 -5.01 18.35 -30.30
C ALA A 338 -6.40 18.95 -30.01
N ALA A 339 -7.42 18.58 -30.79
CA ALA A 339 -8.79 19.01 -30.53
C ALA A 339 -9.33 18.47 -29.19
N PHE A 340 -8.99 17.24 -28.81
CA PHE A 340 -9.33 16.69 -27.49
C PHE A 340 -8.58 17.40 -26.35
N GLN A 341 -7.29 17.66 -26.53
CA GLN A 341 -6.43 18.37 -25.57
C GLN A 341 -6.96 19.79 -25.29
N LYS A 342 -7.37 20.51 -26.35
CA LYS A 342 -8.02 21.82 -26.25
C LYS A 342 -9.27 21.78 -25.36
N LYS A 343 -10.14 20.78 -25.55
CA LYS A 343 -11.37 20.62 -24.74
C LYS A 343 -11.06 20.39 -23.26
N ILE A 344 -10.08 19.55 -22.94
CA ILE A 344 -9.65 19.27 -21.57
C ILE A 344 -9.13 20.55 -20.90
N LEU A 345 -8.30 21.31 -21.61
CA LEU A 345 -7.70 22.53 -21.05
C LEU A 345 -8.75 23.64 -20.83
N LEU A 346 -9.66 23.86 -21.78
CA LEU A 346 -10.78 24.79 -21.61
C LEU A 346 -11.67 24.38 -20.43
N LYS A 347 -11.95 23.08 -20.28
CA LYS A 347 -12.73 22.57 -19.15
C LYS A 347 -12.04 22.85 -17.82
N ALA A 348 -10.73 22.63 -17.71
CA ALA A 348 -9.97 22.93 -16.50
C ALA A 348 -10.04 24.43 -16.13
N LEU A 349 -9.93 25.31 -17.12
CA LEU A 349 -10.00 26.76 -16.91
C LEU A 349 -11.40 27.28 -16.57
N SER A 350 -12.45 26.46 -16.77
CA SER A 350 -13.83 26.83 -16.42
C SER A 350 -14.18 26.66 -14.94
N PHE A 351 -13.28 26.11 -14.11
CA PHE A 351 -13.54 25.92 -12.67
C PHE A 351 -13.54 27.27 -11.93
N PRO A 352 -14.57 27.60 -11.12
CA PRO A 352 -14.78 28.97 -10.64
C PRO A 352 -13.66 29.57 -9.77
N LYS A 353 -12.90 28.74 -9.06
CA LYS A 353 -11.81 29.17 -8.17
C LYS A 353 -10.43 28.71 -8.63
N VAL A 354 -10.29 28.27 -9.88
CA VAL A 354 -9.00 27.82 -10.38
C VAL A 354 -8.04 29.01 -10.50
N GLU A 355 -6.88 28.87 -9.87
CA GLU A 355 -5.82 29.88 -9.84
C GLU A 355 -4.65 29.48 -10.74
N LYS A 356 -4.40 28.18 -10.89
CA LYS A 356 -3.26 27.67 -11.67
C LYS A 356 -3.58 26.34 -12.34
N VAL A 357 -3.31 26.27 -13.64
CA VAL A 357 -3.43 25.05 -14.46
C VAL A 357 -2.08 24.72 -15.08
N VAL A 358 -1.66 23.46 -14.99
CA VAL A 358 -0.47 22.97 -15.70
C VAL A 358 -0.92 22.00 -16.79
N TYR A 359 -0.61 22.36 -18.04
CA TYR A 359 -0.79 21.51 -19.21
C TYR A 359 0.52 20.81 -19.55
N SER A 360 0.48 19.48 -19.73
CA SER A 360 1.65 18.71 -20.15
C SER A 360 1.29 17.64 -21.17
N THR A 361 2.23 17.36 -22.08
CA THR A 361 2.14 16.22 -22.97
C THR A 361 3.48 15.47 -23.03
N CYS A 362 3.42 14.28 -23.61
CA CYS A 362 4.53 13.44 -23.99
C CYS A 362 4.90 13.56 -25.49
N SER A 363 4.51 14.66 -26.15
CA SER A 363 4.66 14.88 -27.59
C SER A 363 5.76 15.88 -27.89
N VAL A 364 6.42 15.70 -29.04
CA VAL A 364 7.36 16.68 -29.61
C VAL A 364 6.71 17.57 -30.68
N HIS A 365 5.42 17.38 -30.97
CA HIS A 365 4.72 18.10 -32.04
C HIS A 365 4.10 19.40 -31.53
N GLU A 366 4.41 20.52 -32.20
CA GLU A 366 3.86 21.85 -31.89
C GLU A 366 2.32 21.84 -31.86
N VAL A 367 1.69 21.07 -32.75
CA VAL A 367 0.22 20.96 -32.86
C VAL A 367 -0.44 20.50 -31.55
N GLU A 368 0.21 19.63 -30.79
CA GLU A 368 -0.29 19.13 -29.49
C GLU A 368 0.20 19.99 -28.30
N ASN A 369 1.16 20.89 -28.52
CA ASN A 369 1.85 21.64 -27.48
C ASN A 369 1.51 23.13 -27.58
N GLU A 370 2.37 23.94 -28.19
CA GLU A 370 2.22 25.38 -28.33
C GLU A 370 0.94 25.74 -29.11
N GLY A 371 0.55 24.92 -30.09
CA GLY A 371 -0.67 25.09 -30.86
C GLY A 371 -1.93 25.06 -29.99
N VAL A 372 -2.06 24.06 -29.11
CA VAL A 372 -3.21 23.94 -28.19
C VAL A 372 -3.27 25.14 -27.25
N VAL A 373 -2.14 25.50 -26.64
CA VAL A 373 -2.06 26.61 -25.68
C VAL A 373 -2.44 27.94 -26.34
N ARG A 374 -1.90 28.22 -27.54
CA ARG A 374 -2.20 29.44 -28.30
C ARG A 374 -3.69 29.56 -28.64
N GLU A 375 -4.32 28.46 -29.02
CA GLU A 375 -5.75 28.45 -29.36
C GLU A 375 -6.65 28.58 -28.12
N VAL A 376 -6.25 28.05 -26.97
CA VAL A 376 -7.00 28.20 -25.73
C VAL A 376 -6.90 29.63 -25.18
N LEU A 377 -5.72 30.24 -25.21
CA LEU A 377 -5.52 31.60 -24.68
C LEU A 377 -6.39 32.63 -25.39
N LYS A 378 -6.60 32.49 -26.71
CA LYS A 378 -7.53 33.35 -27.46
C LYS A 378 -8.96 33.35 -26.90
N GLU A 379 -9.36 32.30 -26.18
CA GLU A 379 -10.70 32.15 -25.60
C GLU A 379 -10.78 32.56 -24.13
N VAL A 380 -9.65 32.72 -23.43
CA VAL A 380 -9.60 32.95 -21.98
C VAL A 380 -8.63 34.07 -21.54
N GLU A 381 -8.11 34.85 -22.49
CA GLU A 381 -7.11 35.91 -22.24
C GLU A 381 -7.61 37.00 -21.28
N ASP A 382 -8.93 37.14 -21.13
CA ASP A 382 -9.57 38.04 -20.18
C ASP A 382 -9.44 37.59 -18.72
N LYS A 383 -9.08 36.32 -18.48
CA LYS A 383 -9.05 35.70 -17.14
C LYS A 383 -7.74 34.99 -16.80
N PHE A 384 -7.01 34.51 -17.80
CA PHE A 384 -5.79 33.71 -17.61
C PHE A 384 -4.66 34.19 -18.51
N GLU A 385 -3.43 34.15 -17.98
CA GLU A 385 -2.21 34.49 -18.70
C GLU A 385 -1.18 33.35 -18.61
N LEU A 386 -0.19 33.38 -19.50
CA LEU A 386 0.94 32.46 -19.43
C LEU A 386 1.96 32.91 -18.39
N ALA A 387 2.15 32.09 -17.37
CA ALA A 387 3.24 32.27 -16.42
C ALA A 387 4.56 31.76 -17.01
N THR A 388 5.63 32.58 -16.95
CA THR A 388 7.00 32.13 -17.25
C THR A 388 7.54 31.37 -16.04
N ILE A 389 8.03 30.14 -16.25
CA ILE A 389 8.58 29.30 -15.18
C ILE A 389 10.06 29.07 -15.42
N ASP A 390 10.89 29.59 -14.53
CA ASP A 390 12.33 29.28 -14.51
C ASP A 390 12.60 28.09 -13.57
N ILE A 391 12.76 26.92 -14.18
CA ILE A 391 13.04 25.66 -13.45
C ILE A 391 14.43 25.69 -12.79
N SER A 392 15.33 26.60 -13.21
CA SER A 392 16.69 26.72 -12.66
C SER A 392 16.78 27.54 -11.36
N ARG A 393 15.73 28.29 -11.00
CA ARG A 393 15.71 29.21 -9.84
C ARG A 393 14.73 28.82 -8.73
N ALA A 394 14.08 27.65 -8.82
CA ALA A 394 13.12 27.18 -7.82
C ALA A 394 13.84 26.65 -6.56
N ASP A 395 14.22 27.57 -5.66
CA ASP A 395 14.88 27.25 -4.39
C ASP A 395 13.84 26.82 -3.32
N ALA A 396 14.05 25.68 -2.66
CA ALA A 396 13.12 25.05 -1.72
C ALA A 396 13.06 25.72 -0.32
N SER A 397 13.52 26.96 -0.19
CA SER A 397 13.91 27.55 1.10
C SER A 397 13.30 28.91 1.45
N CYS A 398 12.24 29.37 0.77
CA CYS A 398 11.60 30.64 1.11
C CYS A 398 10.07 30.55 1.21
N PHE A 399 9.53 30.21 2.39
CA PHE A 399 8.29 30.81 2.93
C PHE A 399 8.26 30.66 4.48
N ILE A 400 7.81 31.72 5.14
CA ILE A 400 8.07 32.15 6.53
C ILE A 400 7.27 31.35 7.60
N ARG A 401 7.86 31.23 8.80
CA ARG A 401 7.39 30.57 10.06
C ARG A 401 6.04 31.06 10.60
N LEU A 402 5.26 30.13 11.19
CA LEU A 402 4.69 30.21 12.55
C LEU A 402 4.49 28.79 13.13
N SER A 403 4.80 28.62 14.41
CA SER A 403 4.90 27.34 15.13
C SER A 403 3.57 26.81 15.69
N ALA A 404 3.37 25.48 15.72
CA ALA A 404 3.10 24.70 16.93
C ALA A 404 2.80 23.21 16.62
N LYS A 405 3.53 22.35 17.34
CA LYS A 405 3.28 20.99 17.89
C LYS A 405 2.52 19.90 17.11
N THR A 406 3.08 18.71 17.31
CA THR A 406 2.85 17.38 16.77
C THR A 406 1.59 16.68 17.31
N ASP A 407 1.19 15.63 16.57
CA ASP A 407 0.30 14.51 16.92
C ASP A 407 -1.21 14.63 16.61
N GLU A 408 -1.59 14.36 15.35
CA GLU A 408 -3.00 14.30 14.94
C GLU A 408 -3.35 13.21 13.89
N VAL A 409 -2.39 12.43 13.40
CA VAL A 409 -2.62 11.59 12.19
C VAL A 409 -3.52 10.38 12.46
N LEU A 410 -3.41 9.74 13.62
CA LEU A 410 -4.20 8.53 13.93
C LEU A 410 -5.67 8.85 14.19
N LEU A 411 -5.94 10.06 14.67
CA LEU A 411 -7.28 10.51 15.01
C LEU A 411 -8.00 11.17 13.84
N LYS A 412 -7.24 11.78 12.91
CA LYS A 412 -7.78 12.29 11.64
C LYS A 412 -8.26 11.20 10.69
N LEU A 413 -7.71 9.98 10.78
CA LEU A 413 -8.20 8.83 10.00
C LEU A 413 -9.53 8.27 10.53
N LEU A 414 -9.81 8.42 11.84
CA LEU A 414 -11.09 8.03 12.44
C LEU A 414 -12.14 9.15 12.33
N GLU A 415 -11.72 10.42 12.40
CA GLU A 415 -12.60 11.60 12.21
C GLU A 415 -13.19 11.68 10.79
N GLY A 416 -12.50 11.17 9.77
CA GLY A 416 -13.04 11.08 8.41
C GLY A 416 -14.20 10.09 8.23
N LEU A 417 -14.48 9.28 9.25
CA LEU A 417 -15.49 8.20 9.21
C LEU A 417 -16.56 8.33 10.30
N GLN A 418 -16.40 9.27 11.23
CA GLN A 418 -17.43 9.70 12.16
C GLN A 418 -18.16 10.93 11.59
N THR A 419 -19.13 10.71 10.71
CA THR A 419 -20.03 11.78 10.28
C THR A 419 -21.12 12.02 11.32
N GLN A 420 -21.27 13.28 11.74
CA GLN A 420 -22.46 13.80 12.39
C GLN A 420 -23.69 13.58 11.51
N ASP A 421 -24.74 13.03 12.12
CA ASP A 421 -26.11 13.08 11.63
C ASP A 421 -26.50 14.53 11.29
N GLY A 422 -26.93 14.74 10.05
CA GLY A 422 -27.30 16.07 9.58
C GLY A 422 -27.64 16.12 8.10
N ASN A 423 -28.64 15.33 7.67
CA ASN A 423 -29.67 15.74 6.71
C ASN A 423 -30.65 14.60 6.45
N GLU A 424 -31.66 14.54 7.33
CA GLU A 424 -32.97 14.00 7.01
C GLU A 424 -33.56 14.79 5.83
N ALA A 425 -33.54 14.21 4.63
CA ALA A 425 -34.54 14.43 3.57
C ALA A 425 -34.03 13.82 2.25
N THR A 426 -34.09 12.48 2.11
CA THR A 426 -34.29 11.80 0.81
C THR A 426 -34.37 10.26 0.86
N GLU A 427 -34.33 9.60 2.03
CA GLU A 427 -34.51 8.13 2.16
C GLU A 427 -35.87 7.69 2.73
N GLN A 428 -36.92 8.51 2.62
CA GLN A 428 -38.25 8.18 3.17
C GLN A 428 -39.12 7.24 2.31
N ALA A 429 -38.60 6.64 1.22
CA ALA A 429 -39.44 5.82 0.35
C ALA A 429 -39.38 4.29 0.56
N HIS A 430 -38.44 3.74 1.36
CA HIS A 430 -38.33 2.27 1.50
C HIS A 430 -38.03 1.68 2.90
N PHE A 431 -37.91 2.48 3.98
CA PHE A 431 -37.61 1.97 5.34
C PHE A 431 -38.46 2.64 6.44
N GLN A 432 -39.79 2.64 6.31
CA GLN A 432 -40.70 3.31 7.24
C GLN A 432 -40.92 2.61 8.60
N TYR A 433 -40.18 1.55 8.94
CA TYR A 433 -40.41 0.74 10.16
C TYR A 433 -39.18 0.47 11.06
N VAL A 434 -38.04 1.14 10.85
CA VAL A 434 -36.85 0.96 11.71
C VAL A 434 -36.40 2.31 12.31
N SER A 435 -37.21 2.88 13.20
CA SER A 435 -36.80 4.02 14.02
C SER A 435 -36.21 3.53 15.35
N ALA A 436 -35.06 4.10 15.73
CA ALA A 436 -34.38 4.04 17.05
C ALA A 436 -33.27 2.99 17.34
N ILE A 437 -32.65 2.33 16.35
CA ILE A 437 -31.48 1.46 16.62
C ILE A 437 -30.15 2.21 16.35
N PRO A 438 -29.20 2.28 17.31
CA PRO A 438 -27.92 2.95 17.14
C PRO A 438 -27.08 2.35 16.00
N ARG A 439 -26.37 3.21 15.26
CA ARG A 439 -25.34 2.84 14.28
C ARG A 439 -23.96 3.22 14.82
N LEU A 440 -22.96 2.36 14.58
CA LEU A 440 -21.56 2.66 14.88
C LEU A 440 -20.69 2.33 13.67
N GLY A 441 -20.05 3.36 13.11
CA GLY A 441 -19.18 3.28 11.93
C GLY A 441 -17.71 3.14 12.28
N ILE A 442 -16.83 3.43 11.32
CA ILE A 442 -15.37 3.31 11.54
C ILE A 442 -14.93 4.36 12.57
N GLY A 443 -14.14 3.95 13.56
CA GLY A 443 -13.84 4.81 14.70
C GLY A 443 -13.64 4.05 16.01
N MET A 444 -14.34 2.93 16.16
CA MET A 444 -14.47 2.14 17.40
C MET A 444 -14.17 0.66 17.16
N ASP A 445 -14.13 -0.12 18.26
CA ASP A 445 -13.71 -1.52 18.33
C ASP A 445 -14.53 -2.43 17.37
N ALA A 446 -15.84 -2.20 17.23
CA ALA A 446 -16.67 -2.93 16.27
C ALA A 446 -17.64 -2.02 15.50
N SER A 447 -18.03 -2.47 14.30
CA SER A 447 -19.14 -1.87 13.56
C SER A 447 -20.48 -2.37 14.12
N ILE A 448 -21.46 -1.47 14.28
CA ILE A 448 -22.85 -1.80 14.60
C ILE A 448 -23.73 -1.31 13.45
N THR A 449 -24.34 -2.25 12.73
CA THR A 449 -25.18 -1.98 11.56
C THR A 449 -26.57 -2.58 11.75
N PRO A 450 -27.62 -1.76 11.94
CA PRO A 450 -29.01 -2.23 11.96
C PRO A 450 -29.33 -2.99 10.67
N ILE A 451 -29.90 -4.19 10.80
CA ILE A 451 -30.27 -5.02 9.65
C ILE A 451 -31.74 -4.85 9.29
N ARG A 452 -32.12 -5.32 8.10
CA ARG A 452 -33.49 -5.20 7.58
C ARG A 452 -34.54 -5.99 8.37
N HIS A 453 -34.08 -6.88 9.26
CA HIS A 453 -34.92 -7.76 10.06
C HIS A 453 -35.12 -7.16 11.46
N GLY A 454 -36.37 -7.12 11.91
CA GLY A 454 -36.86 -6.23 12.96
C GLY A 454 -36.05 -6.25 14.25
N GLY A 455 -35.58 -5.06 14.67
CA GLY A 455 -34.95 -4.87 15.98
C GLY A 455 -33.50 -5.34 16.10
N LEU A 456 -32.90 -5.93 15.06
CA LEU A 456 -31.58 -6.55 15.13
C LEU A 456 -30.48 -5.66 14.53
N SER A 457 -29.27 -5.82 15.06
CA SER A 457 -28.05 -5.19 14.56
C SER A 457 -26.98 -6.24 14.30
N LEU A 458 -26.30 -6.11 13.15
CA LEU A 458 -25.04 -6.79 12.88
C LEU A 458 -23.93 -6.08 13.65
N VAL A 459 -23.30 -6.79 14.59
CA VAL A 459 -22.10 -6.35 15.29
C VAL A 459 -20.91 -7.16 14.75
N GLN A 460 -19.96 -6.49 14.13
CA GLN A 460 -18.87 -7.18 13.43
C GLN A 460 -17.54 -6.43 13.57
N THR A 461 -16.48 -7.20 13.76
CA THR A 461 -15.09 -6.75 13.83
C THR A 461 -14.15 -7.67 13.02
N THR A 462 -12.98 -7.16 12.66
CA THR A 462 -11.88 -7.91 12.08
C THR A 462 -10.55 -7.40 12.62
N ASP A 463 -9.64 -8.33 12.93
CA ASP A 463 -8.27 -7.97 13.30
C ASP A 463 -7.27 -9.04 12.81
N PHE A 464 -6.04 -8.62 12.57
CA PHE A 464 -4.93 -9.50 12.19
C PHE A 464 -3.58 -8.92 12.62
N PHE A 465 -2.64 -9.80 12.94
CA PHE A 465 -1.30 -9.41 13.34
C PHE A 465 -0.28 -10.51 12.98
N TYR A 466 0.98 -10.28 13.33
CA TYR A 466 2.09 -11.20 13.06
C TYR A 466 2.34 -12.10 14.27
N PRO A 467 2.86 -13.33 14.11
CA PRO A 467 3.19 -14.19 15.24
C PRO A 467 4.10 -13.51 16.27
N LEU A 468 3.72 -13.60 17.54
CA LEU A 468 4.40 -12.97 18.68
C LEU A 468 5.04 -14.00 19.60
N VAL A 469 4.40 -15.16 19.76
CA VAL A 469 4.88 -16.25 20.61
C VAL A 469 5.29 -17.45 19.75
N ASP A 470 6.21 -18.25 20.26
CA ASP A 470 6.84 -19.35 19.54
C ASP A 470 6.00 -20.63 19.59
N ASP A 471 5.14 -20.78 20.61
CA ASP A 471 4.16 -21.87 20.70
C ASP A 471 3.02 -21.63 19.69
N PRO A 472 2.91 -22.44 18.62
CA PRO A 472 1.92 -22.20 17.57
C PRO A 472 0.48 -22.43 18.05
N TYR A 473 0.27 -23.36 18.99
CA TYR A 473 -1.07 -23.63 19.51
C TYR A 473 -1.56 -22.43 20.34
N MET A 474 -0.72 -21.94 21.25
CA MET A 474 -1.03 -20.74 22.03
C MET A 474 -1.16 -19.50 21.14
N MET A 475 -0.36 -19.39 20.08
CA MET A 475 -0.50 -18.33 19.09
C MET A 475 -1.90 -18.35 18.44
N GLY A 476 -2.41 -19.54 18.08
CA GLY A 476 -3.79 -19.71 17.62
C GLY A 476 -4.83 -19.21 18.63
N LYS A 477 -4.69 -19.58 19.92
CA LYS A 477 -5.59 -19.13 21.00
C LYS A 477 -5.56 -17.60 21.17
N ILE A 478 -4.36 -16.99 21.13
CA ILE A 478 -4.20 -15.53 21.23
C ILE A 478 -4.86 -14.84 20.05
N THR A 479 -4.68 -15.33 18.83
CA THR A 479 -5.30 -14.72 17.64
C THR A 479 -6.81 -14.73 17.72
N CYS A 480 -7.41 -15.87 18.09
CA CYS A 480 -8.86 -15.94 18.26
C CYS A 480 -9.35 -14.97 19.36
N SER A 481 -8.64 -14.92 20.49
CA SER A 481 -8.95 -14.00 21.60
C SER A 481 -8.88 -12.54 21.19
N ASN A 482 -7.89 -12.17 20.36
CA ASN A 482 -7.73 -10.83 19.84
C ASN A 482 -8.90 -10.42 18.96
N VAL A 483 -9.28 -11.28 17.99
CA VAL A 483 -10.42 -11.02 17.09
C VAL A 483 -11.74 -10.89 17.86
N LEU A 484 -11.94 -11.68 18.92
CA LEU A 484 -13.13 -11.59 19.75
C LEU A 484 -13.13 -10.41 20.72
N SER A 485 -11.97 -9.83 21.01
CA SER A 485 -11.78 -8.79 22.04
C SER A 485 -12.61 -7.54 21.75
N ASP A 486 -12.64 -7.10 20.50
CA ASP A 486 -13.45 -5.97 20.05
C ASP A 486 -14.96 -6.19 20.25
N LEU A 487 -15.45 -7.41 20.01
CA LEU A 487 -16.85 -7.76 20.24
C LEU A 487 -17.19 -7.68 21.73
N TYR A 488 -16.28 -8.16 22.58
CA TYR A 488 -16.39 -8.06 24.03
C TYR A 488 -16.30 -6.62 24.55
N ALA A 489 -15.56 -5.72 23.90
CA ALA A 489 -15.53 -4.30 24.24
C ALA A 489 -16.91 -3.63 24.11
N MET A 490 -17.74 -4.15 23.21
CA MET A 490 -19.14 -3.73 23.02
C MET A 490 -20.12 -4.41 23.98
N GLY A 491 -19.64 -5.15 25.00
CA GLY A 491 -20.49 -5.88 25.94
C GLY A 491 -21.19 -7.10 25.33
N VAL A 492 -20.92 -7.45 24.07
CA VAL A 492 -21.53 -8.60 23.40
C VAL A 492 -20.83 -9.87 23.85
N THR A 493 -21.57 -10.82 24.44
CA THR A 493 -20.97 -12.03 25.04
C THR A 493 -20.95 -13.24 24.11
N GLU A 494 -21.81 -13.24 23.10
CA GLU A 494 -22.00 -14.34 22.15
C GLU A 494 -21.44 -13.94 20.78
N CYS A 495 -20.82 -14.89 20.10
CA CYS A 495 -20.36 -14.72 18.72
C CYS A 495 -21.05 -15.77 17.86
N ASP A 496 -21.82 -15.34 16.87
CA ASP A 496 -22.57 -16.26 16.02
C ASP A 496 -21.65 -16.98 15.02
N ASN A 497 -20.62 -16.28 14.55
CA ASN A 497 -19.75 -16.82 13.52
C ASN A 497 -18.35 -16.20 13.53
N MET A 498 -17.34 -17.06 13.34
CA MET A 498 -15.97 -16.63 13.05
C MET A 498 -15.50 -17.05 11.65
N LEU A 499 -14.71 -16.18 11.02
CA LEU A 499 -13.87 -16.51 9.86
C LEU A 499 -12.39 -16.41 10.23
N MET A 500 -11.57 -17.34 9.77
CA MET A 500 -10.13 -17.31 10.01
C MET A 500 -9.38 -16.74 8.80
N LEU A 501 -8.50 -15.78 9.04
CA LEU A 501 -7.62 -15.19 8.03
C LEU A 501 -6.19 -15.65 8.29
N LEU A 502 -5.62 -16.39 7.34
CA LEU A 502 -4.30 -17.01 7.50
C LEU A 502 -3.42 -16.74 6.29
N ALA A 503 -2.21 -16.26 6.53
CA ALA A 503 -1.15 -16.17 5.53
C ALA A 503 0.03 -17.04 5.97
N ILE A 504 0.38 -18.04 5.16
CA ILE A 504 1.47 -18.97 5.42
C ILE A 504 2.76 -18.37 4.87
N SER A 505 3.81 -18.33 5.70
CA SER A 505 5.12 -17.83 5.27
C SER A 505 5.73 -18.71 4.20
N GLN A 506 6.18 -18.10 3.11
CA GLN A 506 6.96 -18.75 2.04
C GLN A 506 8.34 -19.23 2.51
N LYS A 507 8.79 -18.82 3.70
CA LYS A 507 10.06 -19.24 4.28
C LYS A 507 9.97 -20.53 5.09
N MET A 508 8.77 -20.94 5.50
CA MET A 508 8.57 -22.22 6.18
C MET A 508 8.75 -23.37 5.18
N THR A 509 9.51 -24.38 5.59
CA THR A 509 9.57 -25.65 4.87
C THR A 509 8.21 -26.35 4.93
N GLU A 510 7.96 -27.28 4.01
CA GLU A 510 6.70 -28.04 4.01
C GLU A 510 6.50 -28.81 5.32
N LYS A 511 7.58 -29.36 5.89
CA LYS A 511 7.55 -30.06 7.17
C LYS A 511 7.20 -29.14 8.34
N GLU A 512 7.76 -27.93 8.39
CA GLU A 512 7.40 -26.95 9.42
C GLU A 512 5.95 -26.49 9.26
N ARG A 513 5.54 -26.18 8.03
CA ARG A 513 4.16 -25.78 7.72
C ARG A 513 3.15 -26.83 8.17
N ASP A 514 3.40 -28.10 7.85
CA ASP A 514 2.48 -29.20 8.13
C ASP A 514 2.40 -29.54 9.63
N ILE A 515 3.25 -28.94 10.47
CA ILE A 515 3.19 -29.04 11.94
C ILE A 515 2.63 -27.75 12.56
N VAL A 516 3.22 -26.60 12.21
CA VAL A 516 2.93 -25.29 12.81
C VAL A 516 1.51 -24.81 12.44
N ILE A 517 1.11 -24.95 11.17
CA ILE A 517 -0.20 -24.46 10.72
C ILE A 517 -1.35 -25.23 11.39
N PRO A 518 -1.37 -26.57 11.41
CA PRO A 518 -2.42 -27.30 12.11
C PRO A 518 -2.53 -26.96 13.60
N LEU A 519 -1.41 -26.69 14.27
CA LEU A 519 -1.42 -26.28 15.68
C LEU A 519 -2.06 -24.90 15.88
N ILE A 520 -1.75 -23.92 15.03
CA ILE A 520 -2.40 -22.60 15.06
C ILE A 520 -3.89 -22.71 14.79
N ILE A 521 -4.27 -23.47 13.76
CA ILE A 521 -5.69 -23.69 13.43
C ILE A 521 -6.41 -24.36 14.59
N ARG A 522 -5.78 -25.37 15.21
CA ARG A 522 -6.34 -26.06 16.38
C ARG A 522 -6.49 -25.12 17.57
N GLY A 523 -5.47 -24.32 17.89
CA GLY A 523 -5.56 -23.33 18.97
C GLY A 523 -6.65 -22.29 18.73
N PHE A 524 -6.76 -21.78 17.51
CA PHE A 524 -7.82 -20.84 17.14
C PHE A 524 -9.20 -21.49 17.29
N LYS A 525 -9.36 -22.73 16.82
CA LYS A 525 -10.61 -23.49 16.90
C LYS A 525 -11.00 -23.79 18.34
N ASP A 526 -10.08 -24.32 19.14
CA ASP A 526 -10.34 -24.66 20.55
C ASP A 526 -10.73 -23.39 21.34
N GLN A 527 -10.09 -22.25 21.06
CA GLN A 527 -10.47 -20.98 21.67
C GLN A 527 -11.85 -20.46 21.20
N ALA A 528 -12.21 -20.67 19.94
CA ALA A 528 -13.54 -20.35 19.43
C ALA A 528 -14.61 -21.22 20.12
N GLU A 529 -14.32 -22.50 20.34
CA GLU A 529 -15.19 -23.42 21.11
C GLU A 529 -15.33 -22.96 22.57
N ASP A 530 -14.24 -22.55 23.23
CA ASP A 530 -14.25 -21.96 24.58
C ASP A 530 -15.11 -20.66 24.62
N ALA A 531 -15.10 -19.89 23.53
CA ALA A 531 -15.93 -18.70 23.35
C ALA A 531 -17.41 -19.01 23.03
N GLY A 532 -17.77 -20.29 22.85
CA GLY A 532 -19.13 -20.72 22.50
C GLY A 532 -19.49 -20.53 21.03
N THR A 533 -18.50 -20.39 20.14
CA THR A 533 -18.69 -20.18 18.70
C THR A 533 -17.92 -21.20 17.86
N SER A 534 -17.98 -21.05 16.54
CA SER A 534 -17.25 -21.91 15.60
C SER A 534 -16.65 -21.13 14.44
N VAL A 535 -15.57 -21.68 13.89
CA VAL A 535 -14.93 -21.18 12.67
C VAL A 535 -15.55 -21.91 11.48
N THR A 536 -16.36 -21.21 10.68
CA THR A 536 -17.13 -21.84 9.59
C THR A 536 -16.54 -21.58 8.20
N GLY A 537 -15.50 -20.74 8.12
CA GLY A 537 -14.86 -20.40 6.87
C GLY A 537 -13.60 -19.56 7.10
N GLY A 538 -13.01 -19.11 6.00
CA GLY A 538 -11.78 -18.34 6.05
C GLY A 538 -11.04 -18.34 4.73
N GLN A 539 -9.91 -17.65 4.72
CA GLN A 539 -9.02 -17.61 3.57
C GLN A 539 -7.59 -17.91 4.01
N THR A 540 -6.94 -18.82 3.29
CA THR A 540 -5.51 -19.10 3.45
C THR A 540 -4.76 -18.72 2.19
N VAL A 541 -3.66 -17.97 2.33
CA VAL A 541 -2.80 -17.53 1.22
C VAL A 541 -1.32 -17.76 1.52
N LEU A 542 -0.48 -17.82 0.48
CA LEU A 542 0.97 -17.75 0.65
C LEU A 542 1.41 -16.28 0.70
N ASN A 543 2.28 -15.95 1.66
CA ASN A 543 2.78 -14.60 1.88
C ASN A 543 4.24 -14.65 2.35
N PRO A 544 5.08 -13.62 2.12
CA PRO A 544 6.45 -13.63 2.64
C PRO A 544 6.50 -13.78 4.17
N TRP A 545 5.54 -13.17 4.87
CA TRP A 545 5.43 -13.24 6.33
C TRP A 545 4.18 -14.00 6.75
N MET A 546 4.25 -14.62 7.91
CA MET A 546 3.08 -15.26 8.50
C MET A 546 2.13 -14.19 9.06
N THR A 547 0.86 -14.28 8.74
CA THR A 547 -0.18 -13.37 9.25
C THR A 547 -1.36 -14.19 9.71
N ILE A 548 -1.89 -13.84 10.88
CA ILE A 548 -2.95 -14.59 11.56
C ILE A 548 -3.97 -13.58 12.08
N GLY A 549 -5.24 -13.88 11.82
CA GLY A 549 -6.34 -13.00 12.18
C GLY A 549 -7.67 -13.64 11.91
N GLY A 550 -8.72 -12.83 11.90
CA GLY A 550 -10.05 -13.30 11.68
C GLY A 550 -11.11 -12.22 11.66
N VAL A 551 -12.34 -12.69 11.62
CA VAL A 551 -13.56 -11.88 11.68
C VAL A 551 -14.45 -12.50 12.74
N ALA A 552 -15.00 -11.70 13.64
CA ALA A 552 -16.03 -12.11 14.58
C ALA A 552 -17.32 -11.34 14.27
N THR A 553 -18.42 -12.06 14.21
CA THR A 553 -19.73 -11.52 13.87
C THR A 553 -20.77 -11.99 14.86
N SER A 554 -21.65 -11.09 15.30
CA SER A 554 -22.89 -11.42 16.01
C SER A 554 -24.07 -10.59 15.51
N ILE A 555 -25.27 -11.15 15.60
CA ILE A 555 -26.55 -10.48 15.38
C ILE A 555 -27.18 -10.23 16.75
N CYS A 556 -27.19 -8.97 17.17
CA CYS A 556 -27.57 -8.58 18.53
C CYS A 556 -28.89 -7.82 18.54
N GLN A 557 -29.68 -8.05 19.59
CA GLN A 557 -30.71 -7.11 20.04
C GLN A 557 -30.07 -5.89 20.73
N PRO A 558 -30.79 -4.75 20.85
CA PRO A 558 -30.23 -3.52 21.41
C PRO A 558 -29.77 -3.62 22.87
N ASN A 559 -30.29 -4.58 23.64
CA ASN A 559 -29.91 -4.83 25.02
C ASN A 559 -28.71 -5.79 25.17
N GLU A 560 -28.23 -6.39 24.09
CA GLU A 560 -27.12 -7.35 24.11
C GLU A 560 -25.76 -6.67 23.88
N PHE A 561 -25.76 -5.40 23.44
CA PHE A 561 -24.56 -4.57 23.31
C PHE A 561 -24.67 -3.28 24.14
N ILE A 562 -23.51 -2.74 24.52
CA ILE A 562 -23.35 -1.48 25.26
C ILE A 562 -22.62 -0.50 24.36
N MET A 563 -23.24 0.66 24.11
CA MET A 563 -22.61 1.74 23.35
C MET A 563 -21.45 2.36 24.15
N PRO A 564 -20.26 2.57 23.56
CA PRO A 564 -19.07 3.03 24.27
C PRO A 564 -19.04 4.56 24.45
N ASP A 565 -20.18 5.21 24.66
CA ASP A 565 -20.33 6.67 24.56
C ASP A 565 -21.04 7.35 25.74
N ASN A 566 -21.26 6.64 26.85
CA ASN A 566 -22.12 7.10 27.96
C ASN A 566 -21.37 7.37 29.28
N ALA A 567 -20.05 7.50 29.28
CA ALA A 567 -19.27 7.75 30.50
C ALA A 567 -19.68 9.07 31.18
N MET A 568 -19.68 9.08 32.51
CA MET A 568 -20.15 10.17 33.35
C MET A 568 -19.06 10.70 34.27
N VAL A 569 -19.15 11.99 34.62
CA VAL A 569 -18.27 12.58 35.64
C VAL A 569 -18.46 11.83 36.96
N GLY A 570 -17.36 11.36 37.55
CA GLY A 570 -17.37 10.56 38.77
C GLY A 570 -17.24 9.06 38.54
N ASP A 571 -17.42 8.58 37.31
CA ASP A 571 -17.08 7.21 36.94
C ASP A 571 -15.59 6.92 37.19
N VAL A 572 -15.27 5.65 37.32
CA VAL A 572 -13.90 5.17 37.40
C VAL A 572 -13.56 4.29 36.21
N LEU A 573 -12.28 4.28 35.85
CA LEU A 573 -11.75 3.48 34.75
C LEU A 573 -11.19 2.18 35.32
N VAL A 574 -11.71 1.04 34.88
CA VAL A 574 -11.26 -0.30 35.28
C VAL A 574 -10.54 -0.96 34.12
N LEU A 575 -9.33 -1.47 34.35
CA LEU A 575 -8.56 -2.25 33.37
C LEU A 575 -8.52 -3.72 33.79
N THR A 576 -8.83 -4.63 32.87
CA THR A 576 -9.04 -6.05 33.19
C THR A 576 -7.84 -6.96 32.94
N LYS A 577 -6.81 -6.52 32.22
CA LYS A 577 -5.54 -7.24 32.03
C LYS A 577 -4.34 -6.32 32.29
N PRO A 578 -3.20 -6.86 32.75
CA PRO A 578 -1.98 -6.07 32.91
C PRO A 578 -1.38 -5.68 31.55
N LEU A 579 -0.65 -4.56 31.54
CA LEU A 579 0.11 -4.04 30.41
C LEU A 579 1.52 -4.64 30.33
N GLY A 580 2.20 -4.40 29.21
CA GLY A 580 3.61 -4.76 29.00
C GLY A 580 3.82 -6.06 28.23
N THR A 581 2.80 -6.53 27.49
CA THR A 581 2.88 -7.77 26.71
C THR A 581 3.97 -7.69 25.63
N GLN A 582 4.07 -6.56 24.92
CA GLN A 582 5.13 -6.33 23.94
C GLN A 582 6.53 -6.40 24.57
N VAL A 583 6.71 -5.80 25.75
CA VAL A 583 8.01 -5.81 26.44
C VAL A 583 8.39 -7.24 26.84
N ALA A 584 7.43 -8.03 27.33
CA ALA A 584 7.66 -9.42 27.73
C ALA A 584 8.03 -10.31 26.53
N VAL A 585 7.29 -10.20 25.42
CA VAL A 585 7.58 -10.95 24.18
C VAL A 585 8.94 -10.58 23.62
N ASN A 586 9.23 -9.28 23.51
CA ASN A 586 10.52 -8.82 23.01
C ASN A 586 11.68 -9.26 23.91
N ALA A 587 11.53 -9.18 25.24
CA ALA A 587 12.55 -9.61 26.18
C ALA A 587 12.85 -11.11 26.04
N HIS A 588 11.83 -11.94 25.84
CA HIS A 588 11.99 -13.38 25.60
C HIS A 588 12.75 -13.66 24.30
N GLN A 589 12.34 -13.04 23.19
CA GLN A 589 13.05 -13.15 21.91
C GLN A 589 14.50 -12.68 21.98
N TRP A 590 14.82 -11.77 22.90
CA TRP A 590 16.19 -11.27 23.06
C TRP A 590 17.12 -12.26 23.75
N LEU A 591 16.61 -13.28 24.44
CA LEU A 591 17.44 -14.36 25.01
C LEU A 591 18.29 -15.04 23.94
N ASP A 592 17.75 -15.22 22.73
CA ASP A 592 18.44 -15.79 21.57
C ASP A 592 19.30 -14.76 20.80
N HIS A 593 19.38 -13.52 21.27
CA HIS A 593 20.09 -12.42 20.63
C HIS A 593 21.07 -11.74 21.61
N PRO A 594 22.32 -12.22 21.72
CA PRO A 594 23.28 -11.78 22.73
C PRO A 594 23.45 -10.25 22.81
N GLU A 595 23.50 -9.56 21.68
CA GLU A 595 23.61 -8.09 21.64
C GLU A 595 22.42 -7.37 22.29
N ARG A 596 21.21 -7.91 22.14
CA ARG A 596 20.00 -7.33 22.72
C ARG A 596 19.81 -7.76 24.18
N TRP A 597 20.07 -9.02 24.50
CA TRP A 597 20.06 -9.52 25.88
C TRP A 597 20.99 -8.72 26.79
N ASN A 598 22.19 -8.39 26.30
CA ASN A 598 23.19 -7.59 27.03
C ASN A 598 22.67 -6.22 27.49
N ARG A 599 21.61 -5.68 26.88
CA ARG A 599 21.01 -4.39 27.28
C ARG A 599 20.17 -4.49 28.55
N ILE A 600 19.58 -5.66 28.81
CA ILE A 600 18.59 -5.86 29.88
C ILE A 600 19.02 -6.87 30.94
N LYS A 601 20.08 -7.66 30.68
CA LYS A 601 20.60 -8.68 31.61
C LYS A 601 21.00 -8.18 33.00
N LEU A 602 21.27 -6.88 33.15
CA LEU A 602 21.60 -6.25 34.45
C LEU A 602 20.34 -5.83 35.23
N VAL A 603 19.17 -5.87 34.60
CA VAL A 603 17.90 -5.37 35.13
C VAL A 603 16.92 -6.51 35.41
N VAL A 604 17.01 -7.59 34.64
CA VAL A 604 16.10 -8.74 34.72
C VAL A 604 16.87 -10.05 34.51
N SER A 605 16.50 -11.10 35.22
CA SER A 605 17.07 -12.45 35.03
C SER A 605 16.38 -13.20 33.88
N GLU A 606 17.00 -14.27 33.39
CA GLU A 606 16.35 -15.12 32.38
C GLU A 606 15.06 -15.76 32.92
N ASP A 607 15.05 -16.18 34.19
CA ASP A 607 13.86 -16.73 34.86
C ASP A 607 12.71 -15.73 34.92
N ASP A 608 13.01 -14.48 35.30
CA ASP A 608 12.01 -13.39 35.29
C ASP A 608 11.43 -13.16 33.88
N VAL A 609 12.26 -13.24 32.83
CA VAL A 609 11.81 -13.08 31.44
C VAL A 609 10.89 -14.23 31.01
N HIS A 610 11.24 -15.47 31.33
CA HIS A 610 10.38 -16.63 31.02
C HIS A 610 9.03 -16.54 31.75
N LYS A 611 9.05 -16.16 33.03
CA LYS A 611 7.83 -15.91 33.82
C LYS A 611 6.96 -14.81 33.23
N ALA A 612 7.56 -13.69 32.83
CA ALA A 612 6.86 -12.58 32.19
C ALA A 612 6.28 -12.97 30.82
N TYR A 613 7.02 -13.75 30.02
CA TYR A 613 6.56 -14.27 28.74
C TYR A 613 5.37 -15.20 28.87
N GLN A 614 5.43 -16.18 29.79
CA GLN A 614 4.30 -17.07 30.08
C GLN A 614 3.09 -16.27 30.57
N ARG A 615 3.30 -15.31 31.48
CA ARG A 615 2.22 -14.43 31.95
C ARG A 615 1.59 -13.64 30.82
N ALA A 616 2.39 -13.06 29.93
CA ALA A 616 1.91 -12.36 28.75
C ALA A 616 1.13 -13.30 27.84
N MET A 617 1.68 -14.47 27.49
CA MET A 617 1.04 -15.47 26.65
C MET A 617 -0.33 -15.90 27.18
N PHE A 618 -0.45 -16.23 28.48
CA PHE A 618 -1.73 -16.58 29.10
C PHE A 618 -2.69 -15.39 29.21
N SER A 619 -2.19 -14.20 29.50
CA SER A 619 -3.00 -12.97 29.53
C SER A 619 -3.60 -12.69 28.14
N MET A 620 -2.79 -12.75 27.08
CA MET A 620 -3.21 -12.54 25.70
C MET A 620 -4.17 -13.63 25.21
N ALA A 621 -4.02 -14.87 25.68
CA ALA A 621 -4.93 -15.98 25.34
C ALA A 621 -6.22 -15.98 26.16
N ARG A 622 -6.38 -15.10 27.16
CA ARG A 622 -7.61 -15.03 27.96
C ARG A 622 -8.69 -14.25 27.20
N LEU A 623 -9.90 -14.80 27.08
CA LEU A 623 -11.04 -14.07 26.50
C LEU A 623 -11.46 -12.90 27.40
N ASN A 624 -11.96 -11.82 26.80
CA ASN A 624 -12.63 -10.73 27.53
C ASN A 624 -14.14 -11.01 27.75
N ARG A 625 -14.61 -12.24 27.48
CA ARG A 625 -16.03 -12.65 27.52
C ARG A 625 -16.69 -12.42 28.88
N THR A 626 -16.03 -12.81 29.98
CA THR A 626 -16.58 -12.59 31.32
C THR A 626 -16.69 -11.10 31.63
N ALA A 627 -15.68 -10.31 31.26
CA ALA A 627 -15.71 -8.87 31.44
C ALA A 627 -16.90 -8.23 30.70
N ALA A 628 -17.14 -8.61 29.44
CA ALA A 628 -18.29 -8.17 28.66
C ALA A 628 -19.63 -8.52 29.34
N ARG A 629 -19.75 -9.74 29.88
CA ARG A 629 -20.95 -10.16 30.64
C ARG A 629 -21.14 -9.33 31.91
N LEU A 630 -20.06 -9.07 32.64
CA LEU A 630 -20.11 -8.29 33.87
C LEU A 630 -20.36 -6.79 33.63
N MET A 631 -20.01 -6.27 32.45
CA MET A 631 -20.35 -4.90 32.06
C MET A 631 -21.86 -4.65 32.13
N HIS A 632 -22.68 -5.60 31.65
CA HIS A 632 -24.14 -5.52 31.77
C HIS A 632 -24.60 -5.55 33.23
N LYS A 633 -24.07 -6.48 34.02
CA LYS A 633 -24.46 -6.67 35.44
C LYS A 633 -24.17 -5.44 36.31
N TYR A 634 -23.03 -4.78 36.07
CA TYR A 634 -22.55 -3.65 36.85
C TYR A 634 -22.78 -2.29 36.19
N ASN A 635 -23.64 -2.27 35.16
CA ASN A 635 -24.11 -1.06 34.48
C ASN A 635 -22.96 -0.19 33.94
N ALA A 636 -22.04 -0.82 33.20
CA ALA A 636 -20.96 -0.12 32.53
C ALA A 636 -21.49 0.94 31.56
N HIS A 637 -20.79 2.07 31.51
CA HIS A 637 -21.14 3.20 30.65
C HIS A 637 -20.39 3.19 29.31
N GLY A 638 -19.55 2.19 29.11
CA GLY A 638 -18.80 1.95 27.88
C GLY A 638 -17.47 1.26 28.16
N ALA A 639 -16.87 0.68 27.13
CA ALA A 639 -15.51 0.15 27.17
C ALA A 639 -14.81 0.27 25.81
N THR A 640 -13.50 0.05 25.82
CA THR A 640 -12.66 -0.23 24.64
C THR A 640 -11.65 -1.29 25.06
N ASP A 641 -11.15 -2.08 24.12
CA ASP A 641 -10.04 -2.98 24.41
C ASP A 641 -8.69 -2.27 24.24
N ILE A 642 -7.63 -2.83 24.85
CA ILE A 642 -6.27 -2.26 24.75
C ILE A 642 -5.42 -3.14 23.84
N THR A 643 -5.13 -2.67 22.63
CA THR A 643 -4.34 -3.41 21.63
C THR A 643 -3.20 -2.54 21.06
N GLY A 644 -3.11 -2.39 19.74
CA GLY A 644 -1.90 -1.92 19.05
C GLY A 644 -1.53 -0.45 19.31
N PHE A 645 -2.45 0.38 19.79
CA PHE A 645 -2.17 1.80 20.10
C PHE A 645 -1.75 2.05 21.55
N GLY A 646 -1.75 1.00 22.39
CA GLY A 646 -1.45 1.10 23.81
C GLY A 646 -2.53 1.80 24.61
N LEU A 647 -2.42 1.72 25.95
CA LEU A 647 -3.45 2.20 26.88
C LEU A 647 -3.90 3.64 26.59
N LEU A 648 -2.96 4.56 26.38
CA LEU A 648 -3.29 5.98 26.18
C LEU A 648 -3.93 6.22 24.81
N GLY A 649 -3.54 5.46 23.78
CA GLY A 649 -4.13 5.57 22.44
C GLY A 649 -5.61 5.18 22.46
N HIS A 650 -5.92 4.00 22.98
CA HIS A 650 -7.30 3.52 23.11
C HIS A 650 -8.13 4.38 24.06
N ALA A 651 -7.57 4.81 25.19
CA ALA A 651 -8.27 5.72 26.10
C ALA A 651 -8.64 7.06 25.44
N LYS A 652 -7.76 7.61 24.59
CA LYS A 652 -8.07 8.83 23.81
C LYS A 652 -9.18 8.59 22.80
N ASN A 653 -9.19 7.44 22.12
CA ASN A 653 -10.25 7.10 21.16
C ASN A 653 -11.61 7.00 21.86
N MET A 654 -11.68 6.26 22.97
CA MET A 654 -12.91 6.15 23.77
C MET A 654 -13.35 7.51 24.34
N ALA A 655 -12.44 8.32 24.88
CA ALA A 655 -12.79 9.63 25.41
C ALA A 655 -13.43 10.56 24.36
N ARG A 656 -12.99 10.47 23.11
CA ARG A 656 -13.44 11.34 22.00
C ARG A 656 -14.89 11.11 21.59
N VAL A 657 -15.39 9.88 21.72
CA VAL A 657 -16.75 9.51 21.29
C VAL A 657 -17.81 9.73 22.37
N GLN A 658 -17.41 10.14 23.58
CA GLN A 658 -18.36 10.32 24.68
C GLN A 658 -19.38 11.42 24.37
N LYS A 659 -20.66 11.17 24.66
CA LYS A 659 -21.72 12.17 24.55
C LYS A 659 -21.51 13.30 25.57
N ASN A 660 -21.18 12.94 26.79
CA ASN A 660 -20.92 13.87 27.89
C ASN A 660 -19.56 14.59 27.73
N GLU A 661 -19.45 15.81 28.28
CA GLU A 661 -18.19 16.57 28.36
C GLU A 661 -17.30 16.03 29.48
N VAL A 662 -16.67 14.89 29.22
CA VAL A 662 -15.81 14.19 30.17
C VAL A 662 -14.36 14.08 29.70
N GLY A 663 -13.43 13.91 30.63
CA GLY A 663 -12.03 13.61 30.38
C GLY A 663 -11.55 12.42 31.21
N PHE A 664 -10.66 11.61 30.67
CA PHE A 664 -10.15 10.40 31.31
C PHE A 664 -8.77 10.66 31.91
N VAL A 665 -8.61 10.37 33.20
CA VAL A 665 -7.33 10.56 33.91
C VAL A 665 -6.87 9.23 34.51
N ILE A 666 -5.78 8.72 33.96
CA ILE A 666 -5.16 7.47 34.39
C ILE A 666 -4.08 7.77 35.42
N HIS A 667 -4.21 7.15 36.59
CA HIS A 667 -3.35 7.34 37.76
C HIS A 667 -2.42 6.15 37.98
N ASN A 668 -2.90 4.94 37.69
CA ASN A 668 -2.21 3.69 37.98
C ASN A 668 -2.05 2.85 36.71
N LEU A 669 -0.94 2.13 36.59
CA LEU A 669 -0.65 1.23 35.49
C LEU A 669 -0.35 -0.17 36.04
N PRO A 670 -1.27 -1.14 35.95
CA PRO A 670 -0.97 -2.54 36.23
C PRO A 670 -0.08 -3.07 35.11
N VAL A 671 1.16 -3.43 35.43
CA VAL A 671 2.19 -3.84 34.47
C VAL A 671 2.73 -5.19 34.88
N ILE A 672 2.91 -6.10 33.92
CA ILE A 672 3.57 -7.39 34.16
C ILE A 672 4.90 -7.15 34.86
N ALA A 673 5.15 -7.88 35.95
CA ALA A 673 6.28 -7.61 36.82
C ALA A 673 7.60 -7.57 36.05
N LYS A 674 8.51 -6.69 36.49
CA LYS A 674 9.80 -6.35 35.86
C LYS A 674 9.71 -5.63 34.52
N MET A 675 8.59 -5.67 33.79
CA MET A 675 8.50 -5.07 32.45
C MET A 675 8.60 -3.54 32.48
N ALA A 676 8.17 -2.89 33.55
CA ALA A 676 8.41 -1.46 33.75
C ALA A 676 9.91 -1.13 33.86
N ALA A 677 10.69 -1.98 34.54
CA ALA A 677 12.13 -1.81 34.67
C ALA A 677 12.85 -2.08 33.34
N VAL A 678 12.49 -3.16 32.64
CA VAL A 678 13.00 -3.49 31.30
C VAL A 678 12.72 -2.36 30.30
N ALA A 679 11.49 -1.83 30.30
CA ALA A 679 11.12 -0.71 29.44
C ALA A 679 11.98 0.54 29.72
N LYS A 680 12.17 0.90 31.00
CA LYS A 680 13.04 2.02 31.40
C LYS A 680 14.49 1.81 30.96
N ALA A 681 15.03 0.60 31.10
CA ALA A 681 16.39 0.27 30.69
C ALA A 681 16.61 0.45 29.18
N CYS A 682 15.55 0.30 28.39
CA CYS A 682 15.57 0.51 26.95
C CYS A 682 15.23 1.95 26.52
N GLY A 683 15.14 2.90 27.46
CA GLY A 683 14.78 4.29 27.19
C GLY A 683 13.39 4.42 26.56
N ASN A 684 13.29 5.16 25.46
CA ASN A 684 12.02 5.43 24.78
C ASN A 684 11.61 4.36 23.77
N MET A 685 12.25 3.19 23.78
CA MET A 685 12.02 2.15 22.76
C MET A 685 10.57 1.61 22.78
N PHE A 686 9.98 1.42 23.96
CA PHE A 686 8.64 0.83 24.11
C PHE A 686 7.56 1.85 24.46
N GLY A 687 7.87 2.90 25.23
CA GLY A 687 6.86 3.87 25.66
C GLY A 687 5.82 3.33 26.65
N LEU A 688 6.14 2.25 27.39
CA LEU A 688 5.19 1.57 28.29
C LEU A 688 4.61 2.48 29.38
N LEU A 689 5.45 3.28 30.02
CA LEU A 689 5.02 4.19 31.10
C LEU A 689 4.29 5.43 30.57
N GLN A 690 4.51 5.75 29.29
CA GLN A 690 3.80 6.79 28.56
C GLN A 690 2.45 6.28 28.02
N GLY A 691 2.16 4.99 28.17
CA GLY A 691 0.93 4.34 27.70
C GLY A 691 0.86 4.17 26.18
N THR A 692 2.00 4.25 25.47
CA THR A 692 2.09 4.13 24.00
C THR A 692 2.72 2.82 23.53
N SER A 693 3.10 1.93 24.45
CA SER A 693 3.53 0.57 24.12
C SER A 693 2.36 -0.20 23.53
N ALA A 694 2.60 -0.94 22.46
CA ALA A 694 1.58 -1.79 21.88
C ALA A 694 1.25 -2.93 22.85
N GLU A 695 -0.02 -3.31 22.88
CA GLU A 695 -0.49 -4.54 23.48
C GLU A 695 -1.09 -5.42 22.38
N THR A 696 -1.24 -6.71 22.63
CA THR A 696 -1.98 -7.62 21.73
C THR A 696 -2.95 -8.41 22.57
N SER A 697 -4.21 -8.48 22.16
CA SER A 697 -5.30 -9.06 22.95
C SER A 697 -5.25 -8.63 24.42
N GLY A 698 -5.14 -7.32 24.66
CA GLY A 698 -5.13 -6.78 26.01
C GLY A 698 -6.51 -6.88 26.68
N GLY A 699 -6.64 -6.21 27.82
CA GLY A 699 -7.89 -6.19 28.57
C GLY A 699 -8.83 -5.11 28.08
N LEU A 700 -10.08 -5.19 28.52
CA LEU A 700 -11.01 -4.06 28.43
C LEU A 700 -10.62 -2.97 29.43
N MET A 701 -10.66 -1.72 28.97
CA MET A 701 -10.75 -0.52 29.82
C MET A 701 -12.21 -0.06 29.85
N ILE A 702 -12.83 -0.11 31.02
CA ILE A 702 -14.27 0.03 31.22
C ILE A 702 -14.55 1.28 32.07
N ALA A 703 -15.47 2.13 31.62
CA ALA A 703 -16.03 3.20 32.45
C ALA A 703 -17.21 2.65 33.27
N LEU A 704 -17.08 2.68 34.59
CA LEU A 704 -18.06 2.14 35.53
C LEU A 704 -18.47 3.18 36.57
N PRO A 705 -19.73 3.15 37.05
CA PRO A 705 -20.12 3.89 38.23
C PRO A 705 -19.23 3.53 39.42
N ARG A 706 -18.80 4.53 40.19
CA ARG A 706 -17.80 4.38 41.24
C ARG A 706 -18.20 3.35 42.30
N GLU A 707 -19.47 3.32 42.64
CA GLU A 707 -20.08 2.40 43.60
C GLU A 707 -20.11 0.95 43.10
N GLN A 708 -20.10 0.72 41.78
CA GLN A 708 -20.13 -0.62 41.18
C GLN A 708 -18.74 -1.19 40.90
N ALA A 709 -17.74 -0.33 40.68
CA ALA A 709 -16.42 -0.75 40.21
C ALA A 709 -15.70 -1.74 41.13
N ALA A 710 -15.79 -1.56 42.45
CA ALA A 710 -15.18 -2.49 43.41
C ALA A 710 -15.86 -3.87 43.38
N ALA A 711 -17.19 -3.90 43.23
CA ALA A 711 -17.95 -5.13 43.12
C ALA A 711 -17.64 -5.84 41.80
N PHE A 712 -17.53 -5.10 40.68
CA PHE A 712 -17.07 -5.64 39.40
C PHE A 712 -15.69 -6.30 39.52
N CYS A 713 -14.70 -5.61 40.12
CA CYS A 713 -13.34 -6.13 40.27
C CYS A 713 -13.31 -7.41 41.12
N LYS A 714 -14.12 -7.47 42.19
CA LYS A 714 -14.23 -8.66 43.03
C LYS A 714 -14.90 -9.83 42.32
N ASP A 715 -15.91 -9.56 41.50
CA ASP A 715 -16.68 -10.60 40.80
C ASP A 715 -15.89 -11.21 39.64
N ILE A 716 -15.13 -10.40 38.88
CA ILE A 716 -14.23 -10.91 37.84
C ILE A 716 -13.09 -11.73 38.45
N GLU A 717 -12.50 -11.27 39.57
CA GLU A 717 -11.47 -12.02 40.30
C GLU A 717 -12.00 -13.34 40.84
N LYS A 718 -13.22 -13.35 41.40
CA LYS A 718 -13.87 -14.58 41.86
C LYS A 718 -14.20 -15.55 40.72
N THR A 719 -14.63 -15.04 39.57
CA THR A 719 -15.10 -15.86 38.45
C THR A 719 -13.96 -16.43 37.63
N GLU A 720 -12.95 -15.61 37.32
CA GLU A 720 -11.84 -16.02 36.46
C GLU A 720 -10.57 -16.37 37.25
N GLY A 721 -10.50 -16.01 38.52
CA GLY A 721 -9.28 -16.08 39.32
C GLY A 721 -8.28 -14.97 39.00
N TYR A 722 -8.63 -13.96 38.19
CA TYR A 722 -7.75 -12.86 37.79
C TYR A 722 -8.29 -11.50 38.23
N GLN A 723 -7.45 -10.72 38.89
CA GLN A 723 -7.78 -9.37 39.32
C GLN A 723 -7.97 -8.39 38.14
N ALA A 724 -8.87 -7.41 38.33
CA ALA A 724 -8.96 -6.18 37.56
C ALA A 724 -8.62 -4.97 38.44
N TRP A 725 -8.18 -3.87 37.82
CA TRP A 725 -7.66 -2.70 38.55
C TRP A 725 -8.43 -1.44 38.22
N ILE A 726 -8.78 -0.66 39.25
CA ILE A 726 -9.21 0.73 39.06
C ILE A 726 -7.96 1.56 38.77
N VAL A 727 -7.84 1.99 37.51
CA VAL A 727 -6.65 2.68 36.99
C VAL A 727 -6.79 4.19 36.92
N GLY A 728 -8.02 4.70 36.95
CA GLY A 728 -8.27 6.12 36.75
C GLY A 728 -9.68 6.56 37.08
N ILE A 729 -9.98 7.81 36.77
CA ILE A 729 -11.29 8.44 36.96
C ILE A 729 -11.72 9.16 35.69
N VAL A 730 -13.02 9.39 35.60
CA VAL A 730 -13.65 10.25 34.61
C VAL A 730 -13.98 11.59 35.28
N GLU A 731 -13.35 12.66 34.82
CA GLU A 731 -13.56 14.02 35.30
C GLU A 731 -14.35 14.85 34.27
N LYS A 732 -14.81 16.04 34.65
CA LYS A 732 -15.36 16.99 33.67
C LYS A 732 -14.24 17.44 32.74
N GLY A 733 -14.43 17.37 31.42
CA GLY A 733 -13.35 17.67 30.48
C GLY A 733 -13.77 17.71 29.01
N ASN A 734 -12.78 17.90 28.13
CA ASN A 734 -13.02 18.17 26.71
C ASN A 734 -12.85 16.91 25.84
N ARG A 735 -13.37 15.76 26.27
CA ARG A 735 -13.30 14.48 25.52
C ARG A 735 -11.87 14.05 25.18
N THR A 736 -10.97 14.18 26.16
CA THR A 736 -9.55 13.81 26.05
C THR A 736 -9.15 12.80 27.12
N ALA A 737 -8.04 12.09 26.91
CA ALA A 737 -7.45 11.20 27.90
C ALA A 737 -5.98 11.54 28.15
N ARG A 738 -5.55 11.41 29.41
CA ARG A 738 -4.16 11.61 29.84
C ARG A 738 -3.77 10.62 30.93
N ILE A 739 -2.49 10.28 30.95
CA ILE A 739 -1.82 9.65 32.10
C ILE A 739 -1.14 10.77 32.89
N ILE A 740 -1.20 10.74 34.22
CA ILE A 740 -0.51 11.72 35.07
C ILE A 740 1.02 11.63 34.88
N ASP A 741 1.76 12.70 35.14
CA ASP A 741 3.21 12.77 34.88
C ASP A 741 4.03 11.67 35.58
N LYS A 742 3.56 11.22 36.75
CA LYS A 742 4.19 10.16 37.54
C LYS A 742 3.14 9.11 37.90
N PRO A 743 2.74 8.25 36.96
CA PRO A 743 1.75 7.24 37.24
C PRO A 743 2.32 6.20 38.20
N ARG A 744 1.47 5.70 39.11
CA ARG A 744 1.85 4.60 40.00
C ARG A 744 1.87 3.30 39.21
N VAL A 745 3.04 2.68 39.08
CA VAL A 745 3.15 1.32 38.54
C VAL A 745 2.71 0.32 39.61
N ILE A 746 1.73 -0.51 39.26
CA ILE A 746 1.31 -1.67 40.05
C ILE A 746 1.98 -2.87 39.38
N GLU A 747 3.01 -3.42 40.01
CA GLU A 747 3.70 -4.62 39.51
C GLU A 747 2.77 -5.83 39.68
N VAL A 748 2.49 -6.52 38.58
CA VAL A 748 1.61 -7.70 38.53
C VAL A 748 2.49 -8.95 38.35
N PRO A 749 2.73 -9.73 39.42
CA PRO A 749 3.65 -10.87 39.37
C PRO A 749 3.14 -12.00 38.47
N ALA A 750 4.07 -12.83 38.01
CA ALA A 750 3.76 -14.15 37.45
C ALA A 750 3.52 -15.14 38.60
N LYS A 751 2.66 -16.16 38.40
CA LYS A 751 2.42 -17.20 39.40
C LYS A 751 3.74 -17.88 39.79
N GLU A 752 3.98 -18.04 41.09
CA GLU A 752 5.11 -18.83 41.58
C GLU A 752 4.73 -20.31 41.78
N LYS A 753 3.44 -20.63 41.96
CA LYS A 753 2.90 -22.00 42.15
C LYS A 753 1.51 -22.18 41.52
N ASP A 754 1.20 -23.41 41.09
CA ASP A 754 -0.03 -23.73 40.36
C ASP A 754 -1.36 -23.48 41.12
N ASN A 755 -1.32 -23.31 42.45
CA ASN A 755 -2.51 -23.19 43.32
C ASN A 755 -2.68 -21.83 44.03
N GLU A 756 -1.89 -20.81 43.72
CA GLU A 756 -2.13 -19.45 44.25
C GLU A 756 -3.16 -18.72 43.36
N LEU A 757 -4.08 -17.96 43.98
CA LEU A 757 -4.96 -17.03 43.25
C LEU A 757 -4.16 -15.78 42.86
N TRP A 758 -4.45 -15.20 41.68
CA TRP A 758 -3.67 -14.12 41.06
C TRP A 758 -3.83 -12.75 41.72
#